data_AF-A0A843LY56-F1
#
_entry.id   AF-A0A843LY56-F1
#
_cell.length_a   1.000
_cell.length_b   1.000
_cell.length_c   1.000
_cell.angle_alpha   90.00
_cell.angle_beta   90.00
_cell.angle_gamma   90.00
#
_symmetry.space_group_name_H-M   'P 1'
#
loop_
_entity.id
_entity.type
_entity.pdbx_description
1 polymer ?
#
loop_
_entity_poly.entity_id
_entity_poly.type
_entity_poly.pdbx_seq_one_letter_code
_entity_poly.pdbx_strand_id
1 'polypeptide(L)'
;GFTPSNGFEGTKVCINGTNLMGAQVRINGVLTATVPTAPTPSDPNPDRMYNFTLVPGIPIAPGPITVTTRAGTATSGEDLDVHPRPWYCLDHGFNMYNTNKYFLSYPWAPWNDGDYRRTFGNDVYINIWVCVGIPYWTFWDGWECAGYLIEEPIAPDPFAALYYGAAYCYLARSGECFGFSSVSLELYHDLIDPNDLQPGAYDVDDLTLTGAFRDRVDYMHGSQVSAECLRGIVGEHLGNLLATGLPIVLLLIKGAIDSGNLGVVCITEGVKGHVMVPYEIVDIDADTTRIYVWDINKPEWSTAGGASAALLDTNPDMAHPPYIEIDKSGMYWEWSYYIGPDTGWWGGPMGLTFLPASVVLGDRSLPTTLDGALALVFGCASGEVEDEEGNRLAMGADGEWVMEIANGTPLPALGDVMGSRYSGYYMPTGNYTVELTGREEGSYNCVLFSGAKAAYAIENAEGGEGTRDTLRLFQRDGNPFMGTMTYQTSDEEKGYSATMTKRFGERERVFKIINATLFEGDRAIINTTEDYCKLVFQNDGDHSFAFDVCFQGNVLSAEAWERLNGTLTDLPTCEAFGIEIGPHETLTIYPSDWLDLESAEVIVEREGDGGLDVLYIALLVAALVAAVAVLWYLAVGRKKKRD
;
A
#
# COMPACT_ATOMS: atom_id res chain seq x y z
N GLY A 1 16.28 -37.89 30.81
CA GLY A 1 15.73 -36.64 30.28
C GLY A 1 16.81 -35.89 29.53
N PHE A 2 16.46 -34.78 28.88
CA PHE A 2 17.42 -33.95 28.16
C PHE A 2 16.99 -32.49 28.20
N THR A 3 17.92 -31.58 27.91
CA THR A 3 17.66 -30.14 27.78
C THR A 3 18.69 -29.52 26.82
N PRO A 4 18.29 -28.55 25.97
CA PRO A 4 16.92 -28.09 25.69
C PRO A 4 16.03 -29.18 25.04
N SER A 5 14.71 -28.93 24.99
CA SER A 5 13.73 -29.82 24.33
C SER A 5 13.71 -29.68 22.80
N ASN A 6 14.31 -28.61 22.28
CA ASN A 6 14.43 -28.31 20.87
C ASN A 6 15.87 -27.96 20.53
N GLY A 7 16.29 -28.06 19.27
CA GLY A 7 17.60 -27.59 18.85
C GLY A 7 17.84 -27.65 17.36
N PHE A 8 18.96 -27.10 16.94
CA PHE A 8 19.44 -27.12 15.56
C PHE A 8 20.93 -27.49 15.54
N GLU A 9 21.52 -27.60 14.36
CA GLU A 9 22.96 -27.90 14.24
C GLU A 9 23.82 -26.93 15.06
N GLY A 10 24.69 -27.46 15.93
CA GLY A 10 25.53 -26.65 16.82
C GLY A 10 24.93 -26.40 18.21
N THR A 11 23.65 -26.71 18.46
CA THR A 11 23.05 -26.64 19.79
C THR A 11 23.73 -27.62 20.75
N LYS A 12 24.04 -27.17 21.96
CA LYS A 12 24.52 -28.04 23.04
C LYS A 12 23.34 -28.66 23.77
N VAL A 13 23.29 -29.99 23.81
CA VAL A 13 22.27 -30.79 24.50
C VAL A 13 22.90 -31.53 25.66
N CYS A 14 22.28 -31.44 26.84
CA CYS A 14 22.63 -32.21 28.01
C CYS A 14 21.64 -33.35 28.20
N ILE A 15 22.12 -34.60 28.20
CA ILE A 15 21.32 -35.76 28.60
C ILE A 15 21.59 -36.09 30.07
N ASN A 16 20.55 -36.53 30.78
CA ASN A 16 20.64 -37.02 32.15
C ASN A 16 20.05 -38.43 32.30
N GLY A 17 20.69 -39.24 33.15
CA GLY A 17 20.33 -40.63 33.35
C GLY A 17 21.26 -41.35 34.34
N THR A 18 21.34 -42.68 34.19
CA THR A 18 22.28 -43.54 34.93
C THR A 18 22.89 -44.55 33.96
N ASN A 19 24.12 -44.99 34.23
CA ASN A 19 24.88 -45.92 33.39
C ASN A 19 25.12 -45.40 31.96
N LEU A 20 25.40 -44.10 31.81
CA LEU A 20 25.62 -43.48 30.50
C LEU A 20 27.03 -43.70 29.94
N MET A 21 28.01 -44.09 30.76
CA MET A 21 29.40 -44.21 30.31
C MET A 21 29.56 -45.20 29.14
N GLY A 22 30.19 -44.74 28.05
CA GLY A 22 30.40 -45.54 26.85
C GLY A 22 29.15 -45.73 25.98
N ALA A 23 28.05 -45.03 26.28
CA ALA A 23 26.83 -45.10 25.49
C ALA A 23 26.96 -44.40 24.14
N GLN A 24 26.29 -44.94 23.13
CA GLN A 24 26.04 -44.27 21.86
C GLN A 24 24.73 -43.49 21.96
N VAL A 25 24.78 -42.19 21.69
CA VAL A 25 23.62 -41.31 21.66
C VAL A 25 23.19 -41.11 20.21
N ARG A 26 21.95 -41.45 19.90
CA ARG A 26 21.36 -41.32 18.57
C ARG A 26 20.08 -40.49 18.60
N ILE A 27 19.90 -39.66 17.58
CA ILE A 27 18.72 -38.82 17.38
C ILE A 27 18.21 -39.09 15.96
N ASN A 28 16.94 -39.45 15.81
CA ASN A 28 16.35 -39.82 14.52
C ASN A 28 17.20 -40.85 13.74
N GLY A 29 17.78 -41.81 14.48
CA GLY A 29 18.65 -42.87 13.94
C GLY A 29 20.11 -42.49 13.70
N VAL A 30 20.45 -41.19 13.68
CA VAL A 30 21.80 -40.68 13.44
C VAL A 30 22.65 -40.74 14.71
N LEU A 31 23.89 -41.22 14.62
CA LEU A 31 24.83 -41.21 15.75
C LEU A 31 25.37 -39.81 15.97
N THR A 32 24.92 -39.16 17.04
CA THR A 32 25.27 -37.77 17.35
C THR A 32 26.45 -37.70 18.32
N ALA A 33 26.55 -38.62 19.27
CA ALA A 33 27.64 -38.61 20.25
C ALA A 33 27.98 -39.99 20.81
N THR A 34 29.18 -40.11 21.39
CA THR A 34 29.57 -41.25 22.23
C THR A 34 29.99 -40.72 23.59
N VAL A 35 29.31 -41.16 24.65
CA VAL A 35 29.61 -40.74 26.02
C VAL A 35 30.98 -41.30 26.44
N PRO A 36 31.90 -40.49 26.95
CA PRO A 36 33.22 -40.95 27.34
C PRO A 36 33.13 -41.94 28.51
N THR A 37 34.09 -42.87 28.56
CA THR A 37 34.21 -43.86 29.64
C THR A 37 35.02 -43.35 30.84
N ALA A 38 35.48 -42.10 30.80
CA ALA A 38 36.18 -41.43 31.88
C ALA A 38 35.70 -39.96 32.00
N PRO A 39 35.65 -39.40 33.21
CA PRO A 39 35.33 -37.99 33.41
C PRO A 39 36.24 -37.04 32.63
N THR A 40 35.67 -35.93 32.13
CA THR A 40 36.39 -34.81 31.54
C THR A 40 36.17 -33.54 32.38
N PRO A 41 36.96 -32.48 32.20
CA PRO A 41 36.69 -31.20 32.86
C PRO A 41 35.30 -30.60 32.52
N SER A 42 34.80 -30.83 31.29
CA SER A 42 33.47 -30.39 30.86
C SER A 42 32.34 -31.27 31.40
N ASP A 43 32.62 -32.56 31.61
CA ASP A 43 31.66 -33.57 32.02
C ASP A 43 32.28 -34.40 33.16
N PRO A 44 32.29 -33.88 34.40
CA PRO A 44 32.95 -34.52 35.54
C PRO A 44 32.25 -35.81 36.00
N ASN A 45 31.02 -36.05 35.54
CA ASN A 45 30.26 -37.26 35.81
C ASN A 45 29.48 -37.73 34.57
N PRO A 46 30.17 -38.24 33.53
CA PRO A 46 29.55 -38.61 32.27
C PRO A 46 28.62 -39.83 32.41
N ASP A 47 28.68 -40.54 33.55
CA ASP A 47 27.76 -41.65 33.84
C ASP A 47 26.34 -41.20 34.18
N ARG A 48 26.19 -39.94 34.61
CA ARG A 48 24.90 -39.36 35.00
C ARG A 48 24.44 -38.21 34.11
N MET A 49 25.38 -37.40 33.62
CA MET A 49 25.09 -36.26 32.77
C MET A 49 26.18 -36.10 31.72
N TYR A 50 25.79 -35.88 30.48
CA TYR A 50 26.73 -35.68 29.40
C TYR A 50 26.24 -34.62 28.42
N ASN A 51 27.11 -33.64 28.13
CA ASN A 51 26.87 -32.62 27.13
C ASN A 51 27.44 -33.06 25.79
N PHE A 52 26.66 -32.88 24.73
CA PHE A 52 27.12 -33.05 23.35
C PHE A 52 26.52 -31.95 22.47
N THR A 53 27.02 -31.85 21.24
CA THR A 53 26.54 -30.88 20.27
C THR A 53 25.79 -31.60 19.15
N LEU A 54 24.65 -31.06 18.73
CA LEU A 54 23.93 -31.57 17.57
C LEU A 54 24.79 -31.43 16.31
N VAL A 55 24.88 -32.53 15.55
CA VAL A 55 25.74 -32.64 14.37
C VAL A 55 24.94 -32.43 13.08
N PRO A 56 25.59 -32.04 11.96
CA PRO A 56 24.92 -31.96 10.67
C PRO A 56 24.31 -33.31 10.25
N GLY A 57 23.20 -33.26 9.51
CA GLY A 57 22.58 -34.44 8.89
C GLY A 57 21.62 -35.24 9.78
N ILE A 58 21.28 -34.75 10.98
CA ILE A 58 20.15 -35.26 11.76
C ILE A 58 18.86 -34.87 11.01
N PRO A 59 17.93 -35.81 10.74
CA PRO A 59 16.64 -35.49 10.13
C PRO A 59 15.89 -34.41 10.93
N ILE A 60 15.39 -33.40 10.21
CA ILE A 60 14.62 -32.27 10.75
C ILE A 60 13.18 -32.74 11.00
N ALA A 61 12.97 -33.33 12.17
CA ALA A 61 11.67 -33.77 12.65
C ALA A 61 11.74 -34.02 14.16
N PRO A 62 10.61 -33.91 14.88
CA PRO A 62 10.51 -34.41 16.25
C PRO A 62 10.86 -35.90 16.32
N GLY A 63 11.71 -36.27 17.26
CA GLY A 63 11.90 -37.68 17.58
C GLY A 63 12.77 -37.94 18.80
N PRO A 64 12.79 -39.19 19.29
CA PRO A 64 13.35 -39.46 20.59
C PRO A 64 14.87 -39.57 20.54
N ILE A 65 15.51 -39.25 21.67
CA ILE A 65 16.92 -39.56 21.91
C ILE A 65 17.02 -41.02 22.35
N THR A 66 17.76 -41.81 21.60
CA THR A 66 18.08 -43.20 21.96
C THR A 66 19.51 -43.31 22.47
N VAL A 67 19.68 -43.96 23.62
CA VAL A 67 20.96 -44.17 24.27
C VAL A 67 21.22 -45.67 24.34
N THR A 68 22.23 -46.14 23.60
CA THR A 68 22.57 -47.56 23.50
C THR A 68 23.88 -47.85 24.22
N THR A 69 23.84 -48.79 25.18
CA THR A 69 25.01 -49.34 25.85
C THR A 69 25.12 -50.84 25.55
N ARG A 70 26.16 -51.50 26.09
CA ARG A 70 26.24 -52.97 26.08
C ARG A 70 25.12 -53.65 26.89
N ALA A 71 24.49 -52.94 27.82
CA ALA A 71 23.45 -53.48 28.68
C ALA A 71 22.05 -53.39 28.06
N GLY A 72 21.87 -52.56 27.02
CA GLY A 72 20.59 -52.36 26.35
C GLY A 72 20.45 -50.96 25.74
N THR A 73 19.27 -50.68 25.21
CA THR A 73 18.89 -49.36 24.65
C THR A 73 17.82 -48.75 25.54
N ALA A 74 17.96 -47.46 25.82
CA ALA A 74 16.92 -46.63 26.43
C ALA A 74 16.48 -45.55 25.42
N THR A 75 15.20 -45.18 25.48
CA THR A 75 14.60 -44.13 24.64
C THR A 75 14.09 -43.04 25.58
N SER A 76 14.25 -41.76 25.21
CA SER A 76 13.66 -40.65 25.96
C SER A 76 12.13 -40.75 26.00
N GLY A 77 11.52 -40.21 27.05
CA GLY A 77 10.06 -40.17 27.18
C GLY A 77 9.40 -39.03 26.40
N GLU A 78 10.20 -38.07 25.94
CA GLU A 78 9.82 -36.92 25.12
C GLU A 78 10.69 -36.92 23.86
N ASP A 79 10.18 -36.28 22.82
CA ASP A 79 10.89 -36.08 21.56
C ASP A 79 11.70 -34.78 21.61
N LEU A 80 12.89 -34.80 21.00
CA LEU A 80 13.67 -33.61 20.72
C LEU A 80 13.19 -33.06 19.37
N ASP A 81 12.66 -31.84 19.33
CA ASP A 81 12.35 -31.20 18.05
C ASP A 81 13.63 -30.66 17.41
N VAL A 82 13.96 -31.16 16.22
CA VAL A 82 15.17 -30.79 15.49
C VAL A 82 14.79 -29.85 14.37
N HIS A 83 15.33 -28.63 14.41
CA HIS A 83 15.09 -27.59 13.43
C HIS A 83 16.32 -27.38 12.52
N PRO A 84 16.13 -26.79 11.33
CA PRO A 84 17.24 -26.29 10.53
C PRO A 84 18.04 -25.25 11.31
N ARG A 85 19.33 -25.12 10.96
CA ARG A 85 20.13 -24.01 11.46
C ARG A 85 19.50 -22.70 10.96
N PRO A 86 19.24 -21.70 11.83
CA PRO A 86 18.70 -20.40 11.43
C PRO A 86 19.78 -19.54 10.78
N TRP A 87 20.38 -20.04 9.70
CA TRP A 87 21.55 -19.44 9.05
C TRP A 87 21.25 -18.01 8.59
N TYR A 88 20.09 -17.77 7.98
CA TYR A 88 19.73 -16.43 7.53
C TYR A 88 19.60 -15.46 8.70
N CYS A 89 18.94 -15.89 9.79
CA CYS A 89 18.82 -15.05 10.98
C CYS A 89 20.19 -14.66 11.54
N LEU A 90 21.10 -15.63 11.63
CA LEU A 90 22.43 -15.44 12.22
C LEU A 90 23.39 -14.66 11.32
N ASP A 91 23.27 -14.80 10.01
CA ASP A 91 24.26 -14.29 9.05
C ASP A 91 23.78 -13.00 8.33
N HIS A 92 22.46 -12.75 8.27
CA HIS A 92 21.86 -11.62 7.55
C HIS A 92 20.76 -10.88 8.33
N GLY A 93 20.42 -11.36 9.52
CA GLY A 93 19.37 -10.79 10.35
C GLY A 93 19.88 -9.64 11.21
N PHE A 94 19.11 -8.55 11.27
CA PHE A 94 19.43 -7.47 12.18
C PHE A 94 19.17 -7.87 13.64
N ASN A 95 20.09 -7.54 14.54
CA ASN A 95 19.96 -7.73 15.98
C ASN A 95 19.33 -6.50 16.66
N MET A 96 18.18 -6.07 16.15
CA MET A 96 17.42 -4.95 16.69
C MET A 96 15.93 -5.19 16.49
N TYR A 97 15.11 -4.58 17.35
CA TYR A 97 13.67 -4.67 17.21
C TYR A 97 13.18 -3.74 16.10
N ASN A 98 12.09 -4.17 15.48
CA ASN A 98 11.31 -3.34 14.58
C ASN A 98 10.89 -2.03 15.26
N THR A 99 10.97 -0.94 14.52
CA THR A 99 10.60 0.39 15.01
C THR A 99 9.36 0.89 14.31
N ASN A 100 8.59 1.75 14.98
CA ASN A 100 7.48 2.47 14.38
C ASN A 100 7.74 3.97 14.37
N LYS A 101 7.02 4.68 13.50
CA LYS A 101 6.99 6.13 13.44
C LYS A 101 5.58 6.60 13.11
N TYR A 102 5.15 7.70 13.70
CA TYR A 102 3.83 8.24 13.44
C TYR A 102 3.66 8.70 11.97
N PHE A 103 4.75 9.16 11.35
CA PHE A 103 4.85 9.42 9.92
C PHE A 103 6.19 8.94 9.36
N LEU A 104 6.18 8.38 8.15
CA LEU A 104 7.38 7.97 7.42
C LEU A 104 8.15 9.18 6.89
N SER A 105 7.43 10.06 6.18
CA SER A 105 7.90 11.35 5.70
C SER A 105 6.73 12.31 5.93
N TYR A 106 6.92 13.40 6.67
CA TYR A 106 5.94 14.48 6.86
C TYR A 106 6.64 15.78 7.29
N PRO A 107 6.27 16.97 6.75
CA PRO A 107 5.27 17.19 5.70
C PRO A 107 5.75 16.73 4.32
N TRP A 108 4.87 16.75 3.32
CA TRP A 108 5.25 16.51 1.92
C TRP A 108 6.27 17.57 1.48
N ALA A 109 7.49 17.13 1.19
CA ALA A 109 8.60 18.00 0.78
C ALA A 109 9.20 17.50 -0.55
N PRO A 110 8.47 17.63 -1.66
CA PRO A 110 8.81 16.99 -2.94
C PRO A 110 10.15 17.46 -3.49
N TRP A 111 10.58 18.69 -3.19
CA TRP A 111 11.82 19.27 -3.69
C TRP A 111 13.08 18.87 -2.92
N ASN A 112 12.91 18.29 -1.73
CA ASN A 112 14.02 17.79 -0.93
C ASN A 112 14.30 16.33 -1.30
N ASP A 113 15.51 15.84 -1.01
CA ASP A 113 15.85 14.41 -1.08
C ASP A 113 15.17 13.63 0.06
N GLY A 114 13.86 13.80 0.22
CA GLY A 114 13.03 13.08 1.18
C GLY A 114 12.69 11.68 0.67
N ASP A 115 12.23 10.83 1.59
CA ASP A 115 12.07 9.40 1.34
C ASP A 115 11.07 9.10 0.22
N TYR A 116 10.05 9.94 -0.01
CA TYR A 116 9.08 9.73 -1.07
C TYR A 116 9.72 9.78 -2.47
N ARG A 117 10.61 10.75 -2.72
CA ARG A 117 11.38 10.84 -3.97
C ARG A 117 12.44 9.74 -4.05
N ARG A 118 13.05 9.34 -2.94
CA ARG A 118 13.99 8.21 -2.91
C ARG A 118 13.30 6.89 -3.28
N THR A 119 12.05 6.72 -2.87
CA THR A 119 11.23 5.56 -3.21
C THR A 119 10.88 5.53 -4.68
N PHE A 120 10.20 6.57 -5.18
CA PHE A 120 9.56 6.58 -6.51
C PHE A 120 10.33 7.33 -7.59
N GLY A 121 11.51 7.86 -7.27
CA GLY A 121 12.32 8.64 -8.21
C GLY A 121 11.60 9.89 -8.69
N ASN A 122 11.63 10.12 -10.01
CA ASN A 122 11.00 11.28 -10.62
C ASN A 122 9.50 11.09 -10.92
N ASP A 123 8.92 9.91 -10.64
CA ASP A 123 7.48 9.68 -10.81
C ASP A 123 6.63 10.58 -9.91
N VAL A 124 7.22 11.15 -8.85
CA VAL A 124 6.55 12.12 -7.95
C VAL A 124 6.41 13.52 -8.57
N TYR A 125 6.93 13.74 -9.77
CA TYR A 125 6.84 15.00 -10.50
C TYR A 125 6.09 14.83 -11.81
N ILE A 126 5.57 15.96 -12.29
CA ILE A 126 4.92 16.05 -13.58
C ILE A 126 5.68 17.02 -14.50
N ASN A 127 5.75 16.64 -15.77
CA ASN A 127 6.38 17.42 -16.83
C ASN A 127 5.40 18.49 -17.36
N ILE A 128 5.93 19.55 -17.98
CA ILE A 128 5.11 20.60 -18.59
C ILE A 128 4.92 20.32 -20.08
N TRP A 129 3.67 20.35 -20.56
CA TRP A 129 3.35 20.32 -21.98
C TRP A 129 3.17 21.74 -22.51
N VAL A 130 3.94 22.12 -23.52
CA VAL A 130 3.80 23.42 -24.20
C VAL A 130 2.99 23.23 -25.47
N CYS A 131 1.80 23.81 -25.46
CA CYS A 131 0.84 23.81 -26.54
C CYS A 131 1.19 24.84 -27.62
N VAL A 132 1.38 24.36 -28.85
CA VAL A 132 1.68 25.15 -30.04
C VAL A 132 0.48 25.08 -31.00
N GLY A 133 -0.42 26.04 -30.89
CA GLY A 133 -1.58 26.19 -31.77
C GLY A 133 -2.91 26.06 -31.03
N ILE A 134 -3.95 25.67 -31.76
CA ILE A 134 -5.32 25.60 -31.23
C ILE A 134 -5.54 24.21 -30.64
N PRO A 135 -5.89 24.10 -29.35
CA PRO A 135 -6.26 22.82 -28.78
C PRO A 135 -7.58 22.31 -29.37
N TYR A 136 -7.73 21.00 -29.44
CA TYR A 136 -8.96 20.33 -29.82
C TYR A 136 -9.30 19.26 -28.79
N TRP A 137 -10.49 18.70 -28.87
CA TRP A 137 -10.98 17.75 -27.87
C TRP A 137 -11.47 16.46 -28.53
N THR A 138 -11.29 15.35 -27.83
CA THR A 138 -11.93 14.07 -28.15
C THR A 138 -12.60 13.50 -26.90
N PHE A 139 -13.67 12.73 -27.11
CA PHE A 139 -14.42 12.12 -26.01
C PHE A 139 -13.60 11.08 -25.22
N TRP A 140 -12.65 10.41 -25.89
CA TRP A 140 -11.90 9.29 -25.34
C TRP A 140 -10.57 9.71 -24.69
N ASP A 141 -9.86 10.63 -25.37
CA ASP A 141 -8.52 11.07 -24.94
C ASP A 141 -8.57 12.43 -24.23
N GLY A 142 -9.74 13.07 -24.22
CA GLY A 142 -9.95 14.37 -23.59
C GLY A 142 -9.36 15.52 -24.40
N TRP A 143 -8.73 16.46 -23.70
CA TRP A 143 -8.18 17.68 -24.28
C TRP A 143 -6.80 17.42 -24.92
N GLU A 144 -6.68 17.80 -26.20
CA GLU A 144 -5.53 17.51 -27.06
C GLU A 144 -4.97 18.79 -27.69
N CYS A 145 -3.65 18.84 -27.90
CA CYS A 145 -3.09 19.86 -28.78
C CYS A 145 -1.72 19.49 -29.36
N ALA A 146 -1.42 20.06 -30.52
CA ALA A 146 -0.06 20.04 -31.05
C ALA A 146 0.86 20.79 -30.08
N GLY A 147 2.04 20.25 -29.80
CA GLY A 147 2.92 20.80 -28.79
C GLY A 147 4.16 19.96 -28.60
N TYR A 148 4.92 20.29 -27.57
CA TYR A 148 6.11 19.56 -27.15
C TYR A 148 6.17 19.49 -25.62
N LEU A 149 6.74 18.41 -25.11
CA LEU A 149 6.95 18.19 -23.69
C LEU A 149 8.29 18.81 -23.25
N ILE A 150 8.30 19.45 -22.08
CA ILE A 150 9.52 19.78 -21.36
C ILE A 150 9.76 18.65 -20.35
N GLU A 151 10.69 17.76 -20.68
CA GLU A 151 11.07 16.60 -19.87
C GLU A 151 12.07 17.00 -18.76
N GLU A 152 11.59 17.76 -17.78
CA GLU A 152 12.34 18.08 -16.57
C GLU A 152 11.38 18.08 -15.37
N PRO A 153 11.81 17.64 -14.17
CA PRO A 153 10.97 17.73 -12.97
C PRO A 153 10.76 19.21 -12.62
N ILE A 154 9.60 19.75 -13.02
CA ILE A 154 9.25 21.17 -12.89
C ILE A 154 8.24 21.41 -11.77
N ALA A 155 7.32 20.46 -11.55
CA ALA A 155 6.31 20.56 -10.51
C ALA A 155 6.03 19.20 -9.86
N PRO A 156 5.64 19.17 -8.57
CA PRO A 156 5.16 17.94 -7.95
C PRO A 156 3.86 17.47 -8.59
N ASP A 157 3.71 16.17 -8.78
CA ASP A 157 2.52 15.55 -9.37
C ASP A 157 1.34 15.56 -8.38
N PRO A 158 0.18 16.17 -8.71
CA PRO A 158 -1.03 16.12 -7.89
C PRO A 158 -1.53 14.71 -7.58
N PHE A 159 -1.39 13.75 -8.51
CA PHE A 159 -1.72 12.34 -8.21
C PHE A 159 -0.80 11.77 -7.14
N ALA A 160 0.49 12.05 -7.23
CA ALA A 160 1.47 11.64 -6.23
C ALA A 160 1.19 12.29 -4.87
N ALA A 161 0.76 13.56 -4.85
CA ALA A 161 0.37 14.26 -3.63
C ALA A 161 -0.80 13.57 -2.91
N LEU A 162 -1.87 13.24 -3.65
CA LEU A 162 -3.02 12.51 -3.13
C LEU A 162 -2.60 11.15 -2.60
N TYR A 163 -1.77 10.43 -3.36
CA TYR A 163 -1.28 9.12 -2.96
C TYR A 163 -0.43 9.17 -1.68
N TYR A 164 0.43 10.18 -1.58
CA TYR A 164 1.27 10.41 -0.41
C TYR A 164 0.43 10.64 0.86
N GLY A 165 -0.55 11.55 0.78
CA GLY A 165 -1.41 11.92 1.90
C GLY A 165 -2.44 10.85 2.25
N ALA A 166 -2.78 9.99 1.29
CA ALA A 166 -3.74 8.90 1.48
C ALA A 166 -3.10 7.55 1.79
N ALA A 167 -1.77 7.37 1.76
CA ALA A 167 -1.15 6.10 2.15
C ALA A 167 0.27 6.29 2.67
N TYR A 168 1.17 6.79 1.82
CA TYR A 168 2.62 6.70 2.05
C TYR A 168 3.08 7.23 3.41
N CYS A 169 2.59 8.42 3.81
CA CYS A 169 3.07 9.07 5.01
C CYS A 169 2.73 8.29 6.30
N TYR A 170 1.72 7.40 6.27
CA TYR A 170 1.22 6.69 7.44
C TYR A 170 1.72 5.25 7.59
N LEU A 171 2.47 4.73 6.61
CA LEU A 171 2.83 3.30 6.54
C LEU A 171 3.61 2.79 7.77
N ALA A 172 4.55 3.59 8.27
CA ALA A 172 5.43 3.20 9.37
C ALA A 172 4.77 3.22 10.76
N ARG A 173 3.48 3.54 10.87
CA ARG A 173 2.78 3.68 12.17
C ARG A 173 2.79 2.41 13.00
N SER A 174 2.85 1.26 12.36
CA SER A 174 2.70 -0.05 13.00
C SER A 174 3.94 -0.91 12.93
N GLY A 175 5.06 -0.32 12.51
CA GLY A 175 6.32 -1.01 12.28
C GLY A 175 6.78 -0.86 10.84
N GLU A 176 8.04 -1.22 10.59
CA GLU A 176 8.72 -1.07 9.31
C GLU A 176 9.21 -2.43 8.79
N CYS A 177 8.48 -3.50 9.09
CA CYS A 177 8.89 -4.89 8.81
C CYS A 177 9.19 -5.13 7.33
N PHE A 178 8.43 -4.51 6.41
CA PHE A 178 8.73 -4.55 4.98
C PHE A 178 10.07 -3.86 4.66
N GLY A 179 10.37 -2.71 5.26
CA GLY A 179 11.61 -1.98 5.03
C GLY A 179 12.83 -2.75 5.53
N PHE A 180 12.75 -3.29 6.75
CA PHE A 180 13.80 -4.15 7.30
C PHE A 180 14.02 -5.42 6.48
N SER A 181 12.94 -6.10 6.06
CA SER A 181 13.03 -7.28 5.19
C SER A 181 13.64 -6.96 3.85
N SER A 182 13.28 -5.83 3.26
CA SER A 182 13.83 -5.39 1.98
C SER A 182 15.32 -5.07 2.10
N VAL A 183 15.74 -4.28 3.11
CA VAL A 183 17.17 -3.94 3.28
C VAL A 183 18.01 -5.17 3.65
N SER A 184 17.48 -6.10 4.45
CA SER A 184 18.15 -7.38 4.72
C SER A 184 18.34 -8.18 3.42
N LEU A 185 17.34 -8.23 2.54
CA LEU A 185 17.46 -8.87 1.24
C LEU A 185 18.45 -8.14 0.31
N GLU A 186 18.52 -6.81 0.34
CA GLU A 186 19.53 -6.05 -0.43
C GLU A 186 20.95 -6.43 -0.03
N LEU A 187 21.19 -6.63 1.28
CA LEU A 187 22.49 -7.11 1.80
C LEU A 187 22.75 -8.58 1.43
N TYR A 188 21.74 -9.44 1.56
CA TYR A 188 21.85 -10.86 1.19
C TYR A 188 22.16 -11.07 -0.30
N HIS A 189 21.57 -10.27 -1.18
CA HIS A 189 21.78 -10.34 -2.63
C HIS A 189 23.00 -9.53 -3.10
N ASP A 190 23.85 -9.05 -2.19
CA ASP A 190 25.03 -8.22 -2.48
C ASP A 190 24.70 -6.97 -3.33
N LEU A 191 23.49 -6.40 -3.18
CA LEU A 191 23.07 -5.18 -3.89
C LEU A 191 23.59 -3.91 -3.21
N ILE A 192 23.86 -3.99 -1.91
CA ILE A 192 24.47 -2.95 -1.08
C ILE A 192 25.43 -3.60 -0.07
N ASP A 193 26.39 -2.84 0.43
CA ASP A 193 27.33 -3.28 1.47
C ASP A 193 27.00 -2.61 2.83
N PRO A 194 27.22 -3.26 4.00
CA PRO A 194 27.07 -2.61 5.30
C PRO A 194 27.78 -1.25 5.42
N ASN A 195 28.95 -1.10 4.78
CA ASN A 195 29.70 0.15 4.78
C ASN A 195 29.00 1.29 4.00
N ASP A 196 28.12 0.98 3.05
CA ASP A 196 27.27 1.97 2.36
C ASP A 196 26.20 2.55 3.30
N LEU A 197 25.73 1.72 4.25
CA LEU A 197 24.71 2.09 5.22
C LEU A 197 25.31 2.76 6.47
N GLN A 198 26.53 2.36 6.85
CA GLN A 198 27.27 2.94 7.96
C GLN A 198 28.78 2.81 7.74
N PRO A 199 29.51 3.92 7.51
CA PRO A 199 30.96 3.86 7.28
C PRO A 199 31.70 3.13 8.40
N GLY A 200 32.50 2.12 8.04
CA GLY A 200 33.26 1.28 8.94
C GLY A 200 32.51 0.07 9.50
N ALA A 201 31.26 -0.16 9.10
CA ALA A 201 30.58 -1.44 9.30
C ALA A 201 31.08 -2.46 8.27
N TYR A 202 31.34 -3.70 8.71
CA TYR A 202 31.75 -4.82 7.85
C TYR A 202 30.72 -5.95 7.84
N ASP A 203 29.76 -5.92 8.77
CA ASP A 203 28.73 -6.93 8.95
C ASP A 203 27.41 -6.29 9.39
N VAL A 204 26.30 -7.02 9.28
CA VAL A 204 24.97 -6.58 9.74
C VAL A 204 24.96 -6.25 11.24
N ASP A 205 25.77 -6.96 12.02
CA ASP A 205 25.92 -6.77 13.47
C ASP A 205 26.60 -5.43 13.83
N ASP A 206 27.33 -4.82 12.90
CA ASP A 206 27.97 -3.50 13.12
C ASP A 206 26.98 -2.34 12.92
N LEU A 207 25.83 -2.60 12.29
CA LEU A 207 24.87 -1.56 11.91
C LEU A 207 24.06 -1.06 13.10
N THR A 208 23.95 0.26 13.20
CA THR A 208 23.05 0.94 14.13
C THR A 208 22.00 1.70 13.31
N LEU A 209 20.72 1.58 13.67
CA LEU A 209 19.59 2.20 12.96
C LEU A 209 19.61 3.74 13.02
N THR A 210 20.50 4.34 12.25
CA THR A 210 20.76 5.78 12.17
C THR A 210 21.28 6.13 10.77
N GLY A 211 21.28 7.42 10.43
CA GLY A 211 21.87 7.91 9.19
C GLY A 211 21.35 7.19 7.94
N ALA A 212 22.26 6.78 7.06
CA ALA A 212 21.91 6.15 5.79
C ALA A 212 21.17 4.81 5.97
N PHE A 213 21.47 4.03 7.01
CA PHE A 213 20.71 2.81 7.30
C PHE A 213 19.25 3.10 7.62
N ARG A 214 19.00 4.09 8.49
CA ARG A 214 17.64 4.51 8.85
C ARG A 214 16.88 5.01 7.62
N ASP A 215 17.50 5.91 6.88
CA ASP A 215 16.94 6.47 5.65
C ASP A 215 16.60 5.36 4.63
N ARG A 216 17.47 4.36 4.46
CA ARG A 216 17.24 3.20 3.59
C ARG A 216 16.01 2.40 4.02
N VAL A 217 15.91 2.06 5.31
CA VAL A 217 14.74 1.35 5.85
C VAL A 217 13.47 2.13 5.60
N ASP A 218 13.49 3.45 5.80
CA ASP A 218 12.32 4.30 5.64
C ASP A 218 11.78 4.26 4.20
N TYR A 219 12.60 4.57 3.20
CA TYR A 219 12.09 4.57 1.82
C TYR A 219 11.86 3.17 1.25
N MET A 220 12.59 2.14 1.70
CA MET A 220 12.27 0.75 1.34
C MET A 220 10.97 0.28 1.98
N HIS A 221 10.64 0.75 3.19
CA HIS A 221 9.32 0.48 3.77
C HIS A 221 8.22 1.17 2.97
N GLY A 222 8.48 2.41 2.53
CA GLY A 222 7.62 3.17 1.63
C GLY A 222 7.36 2.48 0.29
N SER A 223 8.27 1.63 -0.20
CA SER A 223 8.10 0.95 -1.49
C SER A 223 7.08 -0.18 -1.49
N GLN A 224 6.58 -0.61 -0.32
CA GLN A 224 5.54 -1.64 -0.24
C GLN A 224 4.24 -1.25 -0.95
N VAL A 225 4.04 0.05 -1.18
CA VAL A 225 2.88 0.62 -1.89
C VAL A 225 3.18 1.01 -3.34
N SER A 226 4.32 0.57 -3.87
CA SER A 226 4.64 0.68 -5.30
C SER A 226 3.67 -0.12 -6.16
N ALA A 227 3.56 0.27 -7.44
CA ALA A 227 2.75 -0.48 -8.40
C ALA A 227 3.15 -1.96 -8.47
N GLU A 228 4.45 -2.23 -8.43
CA GLU A 228 5.03 -3.57 -8.52
C GLU A 228 4.60 -4.44 -7.34
N CYS A 229 4.75 -3.92 -6.12
CA CYS A 229 4.35 -4.63 -4.91
C CYS A 229 2.83 -4.82 -4.85
N LEU A 230 2.04 -3.77 -5.14
CA LEU A 230 0.58 -3.87 -5.12
C LEU A 230 0.05 -4.85 -6.18
N ARG A 231 0.62 -4.86 -7.39
CA ARG A 231 0.27 -5.85 -8.43
C ARG A 231 0.60 -7.27 -7.97
N GLY A 232 1.76 -7.47 -7.35
CA GLY A 232 2.15 -8.76 -6.79
C GLY A 232 1.15 -9.25 -5.74
N ILE A 233 0.85 -8.39 -4.76
CA ILE A 233 -0.10 -8.69 -3.68
C ILE A 233 -1.50 -8.97 -4.22
N VAL A 234 -2.03 -8.09 -5.09
CA VAL A 234 -3.37 -8.27 -5.67
C VAL A 234 -3.42 -9.54 -6.50
N GLY A 235 -2.43 -9.78 -7.36
CA GLY A 235 -2.36 -10.97 -8.21
C GLY A 235 -2.33 -12.26 -7.41
N GLU A 236 -1.50 -12.33 -6.36
CA GLU A 236 -1.43 -13.51 -5.50
C GLU A 236 -2.67 -13.68 -4.63
N HIS A 237 -3.17 -12.60 -4.01
CA HIS A 237 -4.33 -12.71 -3.12
C HIS A 237 -5.59 -13.12 -3.90
N LEU A 238 -5.84 -12.51 -5.07
CA LEU A 238 -6.92 -12.94 -5.96
C LEU A 238 -6.69 -14.35 -6.52
N GLY A 239 -5.44 -14.72 -6.83
CA GLY A 239 -5.08 -16.07 -7.24
C GLY A 239 -5.37 -17.11 -6.16
N ASN A 240 -5.09 -16.77 -4.90
CA ASN A 240 -5.30 -17.62 -3.74
C ASN A 240 -6.79 -17.89 -3.47
N LEU A 241 -7.66 -16.90 -3.73
CA LEU A 241 -9.11 -17.03 -3.60
C LEU A 241 -9.73 -18.05 -4.56
N LEU A 242 -9.11 -18.32 -5.71
CA LEU A 242 -9.70 -19.13 -6.77
C LEU A 242 -9.36 -20.63 -6.71
N ALA A 243 -8.34 -21.07 -5.95
CA ALA A 243 -7.80 -22.43 -6.09
C ALA A 243 -7.07 -23.03 -4.86
N THR A 244 -7.57 -22.84 -3.64
CA THR A 244 -6.91 -23.25 -2.36
C THR A 244 -5.51 -22.67 -2.11
N GLY A 245 -4.97 -21.89 -3.05
CA GLY A 245 -3.91 -20.86 -2.95
C GLY A 245 -2.54 -21.28 -2.42
N LEU A 246 -2.51 -21.71 -1.17
CA LEU A 246 -1.31 -22.06 -0.42
C LEU A 246 -0.38 -23.08 -1.11
N PRO A 247 -0.86 -24.10 -1.86
CA PRO A 247 0.04 -24.97 -2.60
C PRO A 247 0.90 -24.24 -3.64
N ILE A 248 0.36 -23.21 -4.29
CA ILE A 248 1.12 -22.40 -5.27
C ILE A 248 2.12 -21.51 -4.53
N VAL A 249 1.70 -20.86 -3.44
CA VAL A 249 2.60 -20.02 -2.64
C VAL A 249 3.78 -20.83 -2.09
N LEU A 250 3.52 -22.04 -1.58
CA LEU A 250 4.58 -22.96 -1.13
C LEU A 250 5.54 -23.36 -2.26
N LEU A 251 5.02 -23.59 -3.46
CA LEU A 251 5.85 -23.89 -4.64
C LEU A 251 6.76 -22.70 -4.99
N LEU A 252 6.24 -21.47 -4.92
CA LEU A 252 7.00 -20.25 -5.18
C LEU A 252 8.09 -20.01 -4.13
N ILE A 253 7.75 -20.13 -2.85
CA ILE A 253 8.71 -20.04 -1.73
C ILE A 253 9.80 -21.10 -1.89
N LYS A 254 9.43 -22.35 -2.16
CA LYS A 254 10.39 -23.43 -2.38
C LYS A 254 11.30 -23.14 -3.56
N GLY A 255 10.76 -22.65 -4.69
CA GLY A 255 11.57 -22.26 -5.84
C GLY A 255 12.55 -21.13 -5.54
N ALA A 256 12.15 -20.16 -4.72
CA ALA A 256 13.01 -19.07 -4.27
C ALA A 256 14.14 -19.58 -3.36
N ILE A 257 13.83 -20.44 -2.39
CA ILE A 257 14.82 -21.06 -1.50
C ILE A 257 15.81 -21.93 -2.30
N ASP A 258 15.31 -22.82 -3.17
CA ASP A 258 16.13 -23.74 -3.97
C ASP A 258 17.08 -22.99 -4.93
N SER A 259 16.68 -21.81 -5.41
CA SER A 259 17.49 -20.98 -6.31
C SER A 259 18.41 -19.99 -5.60
N GLY A 260 18.23 -19.79 -4.29
CA GLY A 260 18.87 -18.70 -3.54
C GLY A 260 18.32 -17.31 -3.89
N ASN A 261 17.32 -17.19 -4.77
CA ASN A 261 16.69 -15.91 -5.08
C ASN A 261 15.55 -15.62 -4.09
N LEU A 262 15.90 -15.45 -2.82
CA LEU A 262 14.93 -15.22 -1.73
C LEU A 262 14.09 -13.96 -1.99
N GLY A 263 12.87 -13.95 -1.44
CA GLY A 263 11.94 -12.83 -1.46
C GLY A 263 11.39 -12.57 -0.06
N VAL A 264 10.18 -12.03 0.03
CA VAL A 264 9.47 -11.86 1.31
C VAL A 264 8.17 -12.66 1.30
N VAL A 265 7.79 -13.17 2.48
CA VAL A 265 6.44 -13.65 2.74
C VAL A 265 5.68 -12.56 3.48
N CYS A 266 4.49 -12.25 2.99
CA CYS A 266 3.53 -11.36 3.65
C CYS A 266 2.41 -12.21 4.23
N ILE A 267 2.19 -12.09 5.54
CA ILE A 267 1.09 -12.74 6.27
C ILE A 267 0.05 -11.70 6.71
N THR A 268 -1.22 -12.08 6.75
CA THR A 268 -2.31 -11.19 7.12
C THR A 268 -3.45 -11.94 7.79
N GLU A 269 -3.84 -11.47 8.97
CA GLU A 269 -5.03 -11.94 9.71
C GLU A 269 -5.96 -10.76 9.95
N GLY A 270 -7.16 -10.78 9.35
CA GLY A 270 -8.07 -9.65 9.37
C GLY A 270 -7.36 -8.39 8.86
N VAL A 271 -7.34 -7.34 9.68
CA VAL A 271 -6.70 -6.05 9.38
C VAL A 271 -5.19 -5.99 9.65
N LYS A 272 -4.59 -7.05 10.19
CA LYS A 272 -3.20 -7.07 10.64
C LYS A 272 -2.31 -7.64 9.54
N GLY A 273 -1.17 -7.02 9.27
CA GLY A 273 -0.20 -7.50 8.29
C GLY A 273 1.20 -7.66 8.91
N HIS A 274 2.00 -8.59 8.41
CA HIS A 274 3.42 -8.70 8.75
C HIS A 274 4.24 -9.26 7.59
N VAL A 275 5.52 -8.90 7.52
CA VAL A 275 6.41 -9.24 6.41
C VAL A 275 7.72 -9.80 6.95
N MET A 276 8.15 -10.93 6.39
CA MET A 276 9.30 -11.71 6.84
C MET A 276 10.06 -12.30 5.64
N VAL A 277 11.30 -12.76 5.86
CA VAL A 277 12.11 -13.39 4.81
C VAL A 277 12.15 -14.91 5.02
N PRO A 278 11.57 -15.74 4.13
CA PRO A 278 11.70 -17.19 4.20
C PRO A 278 13.10 -17.63 3.80
N TYR A 279 13.69 -18.58 4.53
CA TYR A 279 15.05 -19.07 4.24
C TYR A 279 15.18 -20.60 4.18
N GLU A 280 14.19 -21.35 4.68
CA GLU A 280 14.20 -22.81 4.65
C GLU A 280 12.77 -23.35 4.68
N ILE A 281 12.52 -24.48 4.02
CA ILE A 281 11.20 -25.12 3.98
C ILE A 281 11.32 -26.63 4.21
N VAL A 282 10.58 -27.16 5.17
CA VAL A 282 10.69 -28.57 5.58
C VAL A 282 9.31 -29.19 5.73
N ASP A 283 9.09 -30.31 5.03
CA ASP A 283 7.97 -31.21 5.31
C ASP A 283 8.29 -32.02 6.57
N ILE A 284 7.59 -31.73 7.67
CA ILE A 284 7.75 -32.44 8.94
C ILE A 284 7.12 -33.83 8.84
N ASP A 285 5.95 -33.89 8.20
CA ASP A 285 5.27 -35.13 7.85
C ASP A 285 4.36 -34.91 6.62
N ALA A 286 3.46 -35.87 6.35
CA ALA A 286 2.56 -35.82 5.22
C ALA A 286 1.60 -34.62 5.27
N ASP A 287 1.22 -34.20 6.46
CA ASP A 287 0.18 -33.22 6.72
C ASP A 287 0.74 -31.88 7.24
N THR A 288 2.01 -31.81 7.64
CA THR A 288 2.62 -30.56 8.15
C THR A 288 3.87 -30.14 7.37
N THR A 289 3.92 -28.88 6.97
CA THR A 289 5.09 -28.22 6.39
C THR A 289 5.44 -26.98 7.22
N ARG A 290 6.73 -26.73 7.48
CA ARG A 290 7.20 -25.51 8.15
C ARG A 290 8.02 -24.67 7.17
N ILE A 291 7.68 -23.39 7.05
CA ILE A 291 8.48 -22.37 6.35
C ILE A 291 9.23 -21.58 7.43
N TYR A 292 10.53 -21.77 7.53
CA TYR A 292 11.35 -21.01 8.46
C TYR A 292 11.65 -19.61 7.92
N VAL A 293 11.53 -18.62 8.79
CA VAL A 293 11.56 -17.21 8.43
C VAL A 293 12.48 -16.41 9.34
N TRP A 294 13.11 -15.37 8.80
CA TRP A 294 13.68 -14.31 9.61
C TRP A 294 12.62 -13.25 9.87
N ASP A 295 12.47 -12.90 11.15
CA ASP A 295 11.51 -11.92 11.65
C ASP A 295 12.22 -10.87 12.50
N ILE A 296 12.15 -9.60 12.08
CA ILE A 296 12.70 -8.45 12.80
C ILE A 296 12.07 -8.25 14.20
N ASN A 297 10.88 -8.81 14.44
CA ASN A 297 10.25 -8.79 15.76
C ASN A 297 10.80 -9.87 16.71
N LYS A 298 11.66 -10.78 16.23
CA LYS A 298 12.30 -11.84 17.01
C LYS A 298 13.83 -11.79 16.93
N PRO A 299 14.46 -10.64 17.27
CA PRO A 299 15.90 -10.42 17.10
C PRO A 299 16.77 -11.33 17.97
N GLU A 300 16.21 -11.99 18.98
CA GLU A 300 16.91 -13.02 19.75
C GLU A 300 17.48 -14.13 18.87
N TRP A 301 16.86 -14.41 17.71
CA TRP A 301 17.35 -15.39 16.74
C TRP A 301 18.46 -14.87 15.83
N SER A 302 18.77 -13.57 15.85
CA SER A 302 19.80 -12.95 15.02
C SER A 302 21.21 -13.08 15.60
N THR A 303 21.39 -13.67 16.79
CA THR A 303 22.72 -13.94 17.35
C THR A 303 22.84 -15.36 17.89
N ALA A 304 24.03 -15.95 17.83
CA ALA A 304 24.25 -17.32 18.33
C ALA A 304 23.96 -17.45 19.85
N GLY A 305 24.28 -16.41 20.62
CA GLY A 305 24.00 -16.35 22.06
C GLY A 305 22.51 -16.21 22.35
N GLY A 306 21.81 -15.32 21.62
CA GLY A 306 20.37 -15.14 21.72
C GLY A 306 19.60 -16.40 21.33
N ALA A 307 19.91 -17.00 20.18
CA ALA A 307 19.25 -18.22 19.71
C ALA A 307 19.44 -19.39 20.69
N SER A 308 20.64 -19.52 21.28
CA SER A 308 20.90 -20.52 22.32
C SER A 308 20.08 -20.29 23.59
N ALA A 309 19.82 -19.03 23.96
CA ALA A 309 18.98 -18.69 25.10
C ALA A 309 17.48 -18.87 24.80
N ALA A 310 17.04 -18.53 23.59
CA ALA A 310 15.67 -18.68 23.13
C ALA A 310 15.21 -20.14 23.13
N LEU A 311 16.09 -21.10 22.81
CA LEU A 311 15.82 -22.55 22.94
C LEU A 311 15.48 -23.01 24.37
N LEU A 312 15.74 -22.18 25.38
CA LEU A 312 15.44 -22.44 26.79
C LEU A 312 14.25 -21.60 27.30
N ASP A 313 13.54 -20.92 26.40
CA ASP A 313 12.35 -20.15 26.76
C ASP A 313 11.30 -21.07 27.40
N THR A 314 10.59 -20.52 28.39
CA THR A 314 9.49 -21.23 29.06
C THR A 314 8.22 -21.32 28.22
N ASN A 315 8.09 -20.44 27.22
CA ASN A 315 7.03 -20.49 26.23
C ASN A 315 7.48 -21.38 25.06
N PRO A 316 6.87 -22.56 24.86
CA PRO A 316 7.27 -23.48 23.80
C PRO A 316 7.12 -22.88 22.39
N ASP A 317 6.18 -21.95 22.19
CA ASP A 317 5.91 -21.29 20.90
C ASP A 317 7.01 -20.26 20.52
N MET A 318 7.93 -19.97 21.44
CA MET A 318 9.11 -19.12 21.24
C MET A 318 10.42 -19.91 21.31
N ALA A 319 10.38 -21.18 21.74
CA ALA A 319 11.55 -22.00 22.03
C ALA A 319 12.11 -22.72 20.80
N HIS A 320 11.98 -22.13 19.61
CA HIS A 320 12.43 -22.65 18.32
C HIS A 320 12.65 -21.50 17.32
N PRO A 321 13.48 -21.70 16.28
CA PRO A 321 13.59 -20.72 15.20
C PRO A 321 12.21 -20.32 14.66
N PRO A 322 11.97 -19.06 14.28
CA PRO A 322 10.67 -18.64 13.79
C PRO A 322 10.29 -19.40 12.52
N TYR A 323 9.06 -19.92 12.47
CA TYR A 323 8.51 -20.55 11.28
C TYR A 323 7.01 -20.30 11.18
N ILE A 324 6.51 -20.30 9.95
CA ILE A 324 5.10 -20.42 9.60
C ILE A 324 4.81 -21.91 9.42
N GLU A 325 3.77 -22.42 10.08
CA GLU A 325 3.32 -23.79 9.92
C GLU A 325 2.18 -23.85 8.92
N ILE A 326 2.20 -24.84 8.02
CA ILE A 326 1.13 -25.13 7.08
C ILE A 326 0.53 -26.50 7.43
N ASP A 327 -0.73 -26.50 7.83
CA ASP A 327 -1.55 -27.70 8.00
C ASP A 327 -2.22 -28.06 6.67
N LYS A 328 -1.92 -29.27 6.19
CA LYS A 328 -2.39 -29.85 4.93
C LYS A 328 -3.45 -30.94 5.14
N SER A 329 -3.88 -31.19 6.38
CA SER A 329 -4.83 -32.24 6.75
C SER A 329 -6.26 -31.97 6.24
N GLY A 330 -6.60 -30.69 6.04
CA GLY A 330 -7.87 -30.21 5.53
C GLY A 330 -7.98 -30.19 4.00
N MET A 331 -9.22 -29.98 3.51
CA MET A 331 -9.46 -29.71 2.08
C MET A 331 -8.85 -28.37 1.65
N TYR A 332 -8.88 -27.40 2.55
CA TYR A 332 -8.17 -26.14 2.45
C TYR A 332 -6.99 -26.23 3.41
N TRP A 333 -5.79 -25.92 2.92
CA TRP A 333 -4.63 -25.83 3.79
C TRP A 333 -4.77 -24.57 4.65
N GLU A 334 -4.22 -24.60 5.85
CA GLU A 334 -4.25 -23.46 6.77
C GLU A 334 -2.82 -23.12 7.17
N TRP A 335 -2.50 -21.83 7.24
CA TRP A 335 -1.22 -21.38 7.79
C TRP A 335 -1.41 -20.91 9.22
N SER A 336 -0.36 -20.99 10.03
CA SER A 336 -0.32 -20.38 11.36
C SER A 336 1.07 -19.83 11.68
N TYR A 337 1.10 -18.74 12.43
CA TYR A 337 2.33 -18.10 12.90
C TYR A 337 2.13 -17.51 14.30
N TYR A 338 3.01 -17.84 15.24
CA TYR A 338 3.00 -17.25 16.57
C TYR A 338 3.75 -15.92 16.57
N ILE A 339 3.03 -14.80 16.68
CA ILE A 339 3.64 -13.46 16.67
C ILE A 339 4.40 -13.19 17.97
N GLY A 340 3.81 -13.55 19.10
CA GLY A 340 4.39 -13.32 20.42
C GLY A 340 3.35 -13.37 21.54
N PRO A 341 3.77 -13.23 22.81
CA PRO A 341 2.90 -13.40 23.97
C PRO A 341 1.72 -12.42 24.05
N ASP A 342 1.90 -11.20 23.54
CA ASP A 342 0.87 -10.15 23.60
C ASP A 342 -0.15 -10.25 22.45
N THR A 343 0.21 -10.94 21.36
CA THR A 343 -0.60 -11.02 20.14
C THR A 343 -1.17 -12.42 19.89
N GLY A 344 -0.43 -13.45 20.26
CA GLY A 344 -0.82 -14.85 20.07
C GLY A 344 -0.56 -15.37 18.66
N TRP A 345 -1.35 -16.37 18.29
CA TRP A 345 -1.31 -17.03 16.99
C TRP A 345 -2.13 -16.25 15.97
N TRP A 346 -1.55 -16.05 14.79
CA TRP A 346 -2.29 -15.71 13.58
C TRP A 346 -2.44 -16.93 12.69
N GLY A 347 -3.50 -16.99 11.90
CA GLY A 347 -3.63 -18.03 10.91
C GLY A 347 -4.93 -18.03 10.13
N GLY A 348 -5.03 -18.97 9.20
CA GLY A 348 -6.25 -19.22 8.44
C GLY A 348 -6.00 -19.83 7.05
N PRO A 349 -7.06 -20.04 6.27
CA PRO A 349 -6.95 -20.61 4.93
C PRO A 349 -6.46 -19.61 3.87
N MET A 350 -6.34 -18.32 4.23
CA MET A 350 -5.94 -17.24 3.33
C MET A 350 -5.05 -16.22 4.04
N GLY A 351 -4.48 -15.27 3.30
CA GLY A 351 -3.68 -14.18 3.89
C GLY A 351 -2.18 -14.48 3.93
N LEU A 352 -1.70 -15.50 3.21
CA LEU A 352 -0.28 -15.75 3.02
C LEU A 352 0.07 -15.57 1.53
N THR A 353 1.02 -14.66 1.25
CA THR A 353 1.50 -14.31 -0.09
C THR A 353 3.03 -14.24 -0.09
N PHE A 354 3.65 -14.42 -1.25
CA PHE A 354 5.09 -14.36 -1.46
C PHE A 354 5.44 -13.36 -2.57
N LEU A 355 6.29 -12.39 -2.25
CA LEU A 355 6.82 -11.46 -3.25
C LEU A 355 8.29 -11.79 -3.51
N PRO A 356 8.70 -12.15 -4.74
CA PRO A 356 10.10 -12.42 -5.05
C PRO A 356 10.94 -11.15 -4.95
N ALA A 357 12.27 -11.28 -4.74
CA ALA A 357 13.18 -10.12 -4.67
C ALA A 357 13.09 -9.21 -5.90
N SER A 358 12.81 -9.74 -7.10
CA SER A 358 12.64 -8.91 -8.30
C SER A 358 11.44 -7.97 -8.25
N VAL A 359 10.45 -8.24 -7.39
CA VAL A 359 9.31 -7.36 -7.13
C VAL A 359 9.62 -6.42 -5.97
N VAL A 360 10.18 -6.95 -4.88
CA VAL A 360 10.44 -6.19 -3.63
C VAL A 360 11.58 -5.17 -3.80
N LEU A 361 12.62 -5.55 -4.53
CA LEU A 361 13.86 -4.78 -4.74
C LEU A 361 13.96 -4.20 -6.15
N GLY A 362 12.94 -4.41 -6.97
CA GLY A 362 12.91 -3.99 -8.37
C GLY A 362 12.58 -2.51 -8.56
N ASP A 363 11.97 -2.20 -9.69
CA ASP A 363 11.44 -0.87 -9.95
C ASP A 363 10.36 -0.53 -8.93
N ARG A 364 10.25 0.76 -8.61
CA ARG A 364 9.32 1.28 -7.61
C ARG A 364 8.59 2.45 -8.23
N SER A 365 7.56 2.17 -9.01
CA SER A 365 6.74 3.22 -9.61
C SER A 365 5.59 3.58 -8.68
N LEU A 366 5.05 4.80 -8.83
CA LEU A 366 3.75 5.09 -8.23
C LEU A 366 2.70 4.10 -8.78
N PRO A 367 1.67 3.73 -7.99
CA PRO A 367 0.62 2.82 -8.43
C PRO A 367 -0.37 3.46 -9.40
N THR A 368 0.05 4.53 -10.06
CA THR A 368 -0.60 5.10 -11.24
C THR A 368 -0.60 4.14 -12.41
N THR A 369 0.03 2.98 -12.34
CA THR A 369 -0.03 1.95 -13.39
C THR A 369 -0.94 0.77 -13.02
N LEU A 370 -1.57 0.78 -11.84
CA LEU A 370 -2.53 -0.25 -11.45
C LEU A 370 -3.80 -0.12 -12.31
N ASP A 371 -4.17 -1.18 -13.03
CA ASP A 371 -5.46 -1.25 -13.72
C ASP A 371 -6.56 -1.50 -12.68
N GLY A 372 -7.73 -0.87 -12.80
CA GLY A 372 -8.85 -1.03 -11.86
C GLY A 372 -9.12 0.23 -11.04
N ALA A 373 -9.69 0.06 -9.85
CA ALA A 373 -9.93 1.13 -8.89
C ALA A 373 -9.19 0.86 -7.57
N LEU A 374 -8.78 1.92 -6.89
CA LEU A 374 -8.10 1.86 -5.59
C LEU A 374 -8.76 2.84 -4.64
N ALA A 375 -9.24 2.34 -3.50
CA ALA A 375 -9.84 3.12 -2.44
C ALA A 375 -8.89 3.16 -1.24
N LEU A 376 -8.51 4.36 -0.82
CA LEU A 376 -7.61 4.59 0.31
C LEU A 376 -8.26 5.54 1.31
N VAL A 377 -8.34 5.16 2.58
CA VAL A 377 -8.81 6.03 3.68
C VAL A 377 -7.80 6.05 4.82
N PHE A 378 -7.24 7.20 5.15
CA PHE A 378 -6.24 7.29 6.20
C PHE A 378 -6.43 8.55 7.04
N GLY A 379 -5.83 8.57 8.22
CA GLY A 379 -6.07 9.59 9.24
C GLY A 379 -6.93 9.03 10.37
N CYS A 380 -7.92 9.80 10.81
CA CYS A 380 -8.77 9.45 11.96
C CYS A 380 -9.96 8.52 11.63
N ALA A 381 -10.24 8.24 10.35
CA ALA A 381 -11.38 7.43 9.91
C ALA A 381 -10.96 6.14 9.21
N SER A 382 -11.84 5.12 9.22
CA SER A 382 -11.76 3.91 8.39
C SER A 382 -12.79 3.94 7.27
N GLY A 383 -12.52 3.21 6.17
CA GLY A 383 -13.44 2.99 5.08
C GLY A 383 -13.85 1.53 4.87
N GLU A 384 -15.05 1.34 4.37
CA GLU A 384 -15.55 0.12 3.72
C GLU A 384 -16.09 0.48 2.34
N VAL A 385 -16.10 -0.45 1.38
CA VAL A 385 -16.54 -0.17 0.01
C VAL A 385 -17.76 -1.01 -0.36
N GLU A 386 -18.71 -0.40 -1.04
CA GLU A 386 -19.91 -1.04 -1.61
C GLU A 386 -20.00 -0.73 -3.11
N ASP A 387 -20.39 -1.72 -3.93
CA ASP A 387 -20.69 -1.53 -5.36
C ASP A 387 -22.18 -1.23 -5.63
N GLU A 388 -22.57 -1.05 -6.89
CA GLU A 388 -23.97 -0.72 -7.25
C GLU A 388 -24.97 -1.86 -7.01
N GLU A 389 -24.48 -3.09 -6.87
CA GLU A 389 -25.30 -4.27 -6.58
C GLU A 389 -25.47 -4.49 -5.07
N GLY A 390 -24.79 -3.69 -4.24
CA GLY A 390 -24.76 -3.81 -2.78
C GLY A 390 -23.73 -4.82 -2.28
N ASN A 391 -22.83 -5.31 -3.14
CA ASN A 391 -21.74 -6.18 -2.71
C ASN A 391 -20.67 -5.35 -1.99
N ARG A 392 -20.11 -5.88 -0.90
CA ARG A 392 -19.17 -5.14 -0.05
C ARG A 392 -17.76 -5.71 -0.02
N LEU A 393 -16.80 -4.81 0.16
CA LEU A 393 -15.46 -5.08 0.70
C LEU A 393 -15.35 -4.37 2.05
N ALA A 394 -15.37 -5.14 3.13
CA ALA A 394 -15.47 -4.62 4.48
C ALA A 394 -14.85 -5.56 5.50
N MET A 395 -14.68 -5.06 6.72
CA MET A 395 -14.37 -5.86 7.90
C MET A 395 -15.67 -6.17 8.64
N GLY A 396 -15.99 -7.45 8.80
CA GLY A 396 -17.15 -7.91 9.56
C GLY A 396 -17.04 -7.55 11.04
N ALA A 397 -18.19 -7.53 11.74
CA ALA A 397 -18.23 -7.26 13.18
C ALA A 397 -17.56 -8.36 14.03
N ASP A 398 -17.38 -9.54 13.45
CA ASP A 398 -16.62 -10.68 13.97
C ASP A 398 -15.12 -10.62 13.66
N GLY A 399 -14.67 -9.62 12.90
CA GLY A 399 -13.27 -9.47 12.49
C GLY A 399 -12.90 -10.26 11.23
N GLU A 400 -13.87 -10.84 10.54
CA GLU A 400 -13.66 -11.57 9.28
C GLU A 400 -13.84 -10.67 8.06
N TRP A 401 -13.15 -11.00 6.97
CA TRP A 401 -13.27 -10.25 5.72
C TRP A 401 -14.60 -10.52 5.02
N VAL A 402 -15.32 -9.45 4.68
CA VAL A 402 -16.42 -9.48 3.71
C VAL A 402 -15.83 -9.14 2.33
N MET A 403 -15.87 -10.09 1.39
CA MET A 403 -15.34 -9.94 0.03
C MET A 403 -16.35 -10.38 -1.03
N GLU A 404 -17.40 -9.59 -1.20
CA GLU A 404 -18.49 -9.89 -2.12
C GLU A 404 -18.26 -9.25 -3.51
N ILE A 405 -17.47 -8.18 -3.59
CA ILE A 405 -17.12 -7.53 -4.86
C ILE A 405 -16.18 -8.45 -5.65
N ALA A 406 -16.65 -8.95 -6.79
CA ALA A 406 -15.90 -9.88 -7.62
C ALA A 406 -14.56 -9.28 -8.11
N ASN A 407 -13.46 -10.02 -7.95
CA ASN A 407 -12.09 -9.58 -8.23
C ASN A 407 -11.64 -8.34 -7.43
N GLY A 408 -12.39 -7.97 -6.38
CA GLY A 408 -11.98 -6.98 -5.40
C GLY A 408 -11.25 -7.65 -4.24
N THR A 409 -10.32 -6.93 -3.63
CA THR A 409 -9.55 -7.44 -2.48
C THR A 409 -9.13 -6.33 -1.53
N PRO A 410 -9.10 -6.58 -0.21
CA PRO A 410 -8.24 -5.81 0.67
C PRO A 410 -6.78 -5.81 0.15
N LEU A 411 -6.06 -4.71 0.31
CA LEU A 411 -4.60 -4.60 0.27
C LEU A 411 -3.92 -4.87 1.64
N PRO A 412 -3.61 -6.13 1.98
CA PRO A 412 -3.07 -6.53 3.28
C PRO A 412 -1.78 -5.82 3.73
N ALA A 413 -0.90 -5.42 2.81
CA ALA A 413 0.32 -4.67 3.14
C ALA A 413 0.07 -3.26 3.68
N LEU A 414 -1.18 -2.79 3.62
CA LEU A 414 -1.63 -1.54 4.24
C LEU A 414 -2.31 -1.75 5.60
N GLY A 415 -2.32 -2.99 6.09
CA GLY A 415 -2.91 -3.36 7.38
C GLY A 415 -2.03 -3.01 8.58
N ASP A 416 -2.66 -2.62 9.67
CA ASP A 416 -2.02 -2.29 10.94
C ASP A 416 -1.90 -3.54 11.83
N VAL A 417 -0.67 -3.87 12.24
CA VAL A 417 -0.34 -4.95 13.20
C VAL A 417 -1.20 -4.89 14.48
N MET A 418 -1.59 -3.68 14.92
CA MET A 418 -2.32 -3.41 16.17
C MET A 418 -3.84 -3.30 15.98
N GLY A 419 -4.39 -3.71 14.82
CA GLY A 419 -5.81 -3.95 14.68
C GLY A 419 -6.69 -2.71 14.48
N SER A 420 -6.12 -1.51 14.32
CA SER A 420 -6.91 -0.28 14.42
C SER A 420 -7.12 0.47 13.12
N ARG A 421 -6.38 0.16 12.04
CA ARG A 421 -6.31 0.98 10.81
C ARG A 421 -6.32 0.13 9.55
N TYR A 422 -7.50 -0.11 9.00
CA TYR A 422 -7.61 -0.73 7.68
C TYR A 422 -8.55 0.05 6.78
N SER A 423 -8.10 0.36 5.56
CA SER A 423 -8.83 1.23 4.64
C SER A 423 -8.23 1.25 3.23
N GLY A 424 -7.55 0.18 2.84
CA GLY A 424 -6.97 0.03 1.51
C GLY A 424 -7.63 -1.10 0.75
N TYR A 425 -8.32 -0.78 -0.35
CA TYR A 425 -9.03 -1.76 -1.17
C TYR A 425 -8.67 -1.58 -2.63
N TYR A 426 -8.45 -2.71 -3.30
CA TYR A 426 -8.42 -2.81 -4.74
C TYR A 426 -9.75 -3.36 -5.25
N MET A 427 -10.27 -2.79 -6.32
CA MET A 427 -11.50 -3.22 -6.99
C MET A 427 -11.32 -3.16 -8.50
N PRO A 428 -12.16 -3.84 -9.28
CA PRO A 428 -12.27 -3.56 -10.71
C PRO A 428 -12.64 -2.10 -10.99
N THR A 429 -12.59 -1.69 -12.26
CA THR A 429 -13.18 -0.40 -12.65
C THR A 429 -14.69 -0.46 -12.47
N GLY A 430 -15.26 0.54 -11.80
CA GLY A 430 -16.69 0.56 -11.49
C GLY A 430 -17.10 1.77 -10.67
N ASN A 431 -18.36 1.74 -10.25
CA ASN A 431 -18.98 2.73 -9.38
C ASN A 431 -18.99 2.21 -7.95
N TYR A 432 -18.57 3.06 -7.02
CA TYR A 432 -18.35 2.65 -5.64
C TYR A 432 -18.83 3.70 -4.66
N THR A 433 -19.31 3.24 -3.52
CA THR A 433 -19.55 4.04 -2.32
C THR A 433 -18.55 3.62 -1.26
N VAL A 434 -17.82 4.58 -0.69
CA VAL A 434 -16.97 4.38 0.48
C VAL A 434 -17.73 4.89 1.70
N GLU A 435 -18.05 3.95 2.59
CA GLU A 435 -18.66 4.23 3.89
C GLU A 435 -17.54 4.51 4.89
N LEU A 436 -17.54 5.70 5.47
CA LEU A 436 -16.47 6.22 6.31
C LEU A 436 -16.92 6.26 7.76
N THR A 437 -16.07 5.78 8.67
CA THR A 437 -16.35 5.75 10.10
C THR A 437 -15.21 6.40 10.89
N GLY A 438 -15.51 7.48 11.60
CA GLY A 438 -14.55 8.14 12.48
C GLY A 438 -14.27 7.32 13.74
N ARG A 439 -13.00 7.30 14.15
CA ARG A 439 -12.49 6.46 15.26
C ARG A 439 -11.85 7.26 16.37
N GLU A 440 -11.26 8.39 16.03
CA GLU A 440 -10.59 9.31 16.94
C GLU A 440 -10.79 10.74 16.43
N GLU A 441 -10.59 11.72 17.30
CA GLU A 441 -10.58 13.13 16.90
C GLU A 441 -9.40 13.42 15.97
N GLY A 442 -9.66 14.08 14.84
CA GLY A 442 -8.62 14.51 13.92
C GLY A 442 -9.16 14.77 12.52
N SER A 443 -8.30 14.58 11.53
CA SER A 443 -8.69 14.63 10.13
C SER A 443 -8.39 13.33 9.40
N TYR A 444 -9.11 13.11 8.30
CA TYR A 444 -8.87 12.00 7.40
C TYR A 444 -8.84 12.45 5.94
N ASN A 445 -8.22 11.62 5.11
CA ASN A 445 -8.26 11.70 3.66
C ASN A 445 -8.90 10.43 3.12
N CYS A 446 -9.81 10.57 2.16
CA CYS A 446 -10.40 9.47 1.42
C CYS A 446 -10.19 9.71 -0.08
N VAL A 447 -9.57 8.76 -0.77
CA VAL A 447 -9.29 8.88 -2.21
C VAL A 447 -9.74 7.63 -2.94
N LEU A 448 -10.46 7.83 -4.04
CA LEU A 448 -10.80 6.84 -5.03
C LEU A 448 -10.02 7.12 -6.32
N PHE A 449 -9.01 6.30 -6.59
CA PHE A 449 -8.33 6.28 -7.87
C PHE A 449 -9.10 5.38 -8.84
N SER A 450 -9.27 5.85 -10.07
CA SER A 450 -9.78 5.07 -11.19
C SER A 450 -8.66 4.89 -12.21
N GLY A 451 -7.88 3.84 -11.97
CA GLY A 451 -6.62 3.53 -12.62
C GLY A 451 -5.65 4.71 -12.61
N ALA A 452 -4.87 4.79 -13.68
CA ALA A 452 -3.95 5.89 -13.97
C ALA A 452 -4.61 7.23 -14.34
N LYS A 453 -5.93 7.25 -14.47
CA LYS A 453 -6.63 8.24 -15.31
C LYS A 453 -7.34 9.31 -14.51
N ALA A 454 -7.93 8.96 -13.38
CA ALA A 454 -8.60 9.94 -12.54
C ALA A 454 -8.46 9.60 -11.06
N ALA A 455 -8.44 10.64 -10.22
CA ALA A 455 -8.51 10.51 -8.78
C ALA A 455 -9.60 11.46 -8.25
N TYR A 456 -10.38 10.97 -7.29
CA TYR A 456 -11.49 11.68 -6.65
C TYR A 456 -11.27 11.60 -5.15
N ALA A 457 -11.05 12.74 -4.52
CA ALA A 457 -10.57 12.82 -3.14
C ALA A 457 -11.42 13.75 -2.29
N ILE A 458 -11.63 13.34 -1.04
CA ILE A 458 -11.99 14.19 0.08
C ILE A 458 -10.75 14.30 0.96
N GLU A 459 -10.32 15.52 1.24
CA GLU A 459 -9.06 15.81 1.92
C GLU A 459 -9.29 16.66 3.16
N ASN A 460 -8.50 16.39 4.20
CA ASN A 460 -8.53 17.10 5.48
C ASN A 460 -9.96 17.22 6.06
N ALA A 461 -10.80 16.21 5.83
CA ALA A 461 -12.13 16.17 6.42
C ALA A 461 -12.00 15.91 7.92
N GLU A 462 -12.67 16.74 8.72
CA GLU A 462 -12.72 16.56 10.17
C GLU A 462 -13.51 15.30 10.53
N GLY A 463 -13.14 14.63 11.61
CA GLY A 463 -13.88 13.47 12.09
C GLY A 463 -13.55 13.15 13.55
N GLY A 464 -14.51 12.50 14.21
CA GLY A 464 -14.41 12.06 15.60
C GLY A 464 -15.09 10.71 15.82
N GLU A 465 -15.14 10.26 17.08
CA GLU A 465 -15.92 9.06 17.43
C GLU A 465 -17.40 9.30 17.12
N GLY A 466 -17.99 8.43 16.30
CA GLY A 466 -19.41 8.50 15.94
C GLY A 466 -19.67 9.13 14.57
N THR A 467 -18.69 9.78 13.96
CA THR A 467 -18.76 10.25 12.57
C THR A 467 -19.08 9.09 11.61
N ARG A 468 -20.05 9.30 10.73
CA ARG A 468 -20.46 8.43 9.62
C ARG A 468 -20.61 9.28 8.36
N ASP A 469 -19.64 9.16 7.47
CA ASP A 469 -19.63 9.91 6.21
C ASP A 469 -19.72 8.95 5.03
N THR A 470 -20.13 9.45 3.88
CA THR A 470 -20.14 8.66 2.65
C THR A 470 -19.52 9.41 1.49
N LEU A 471 -18.62 8.74 0.77
CA LEU A 471 -18.07 9.20 -0.49
C LEU A 471 -18.54 8.28 -1.60
N ARG A 472 -19.39 8.75 -2.50
CA ARG A 472 -19.85 7.98 -3.65
C ARG A 472 -19.24 8.50 -4.94
N LEU A 473 -18.73 7.60 -5.77
CA LEU A 473 -18.25 7.88 -7.12
C LEU A 473 -19.11 7.14 -8.14
N PHE A 474 -19.73 7.90 -9.04
CA PHE A 474 -20.44 7.38 -10.19
C PHE A 474 -19.76 7.81 -11.48
N GLN A 475 -19.28 6.85 -12.26
CA GLN A 475 -18.61 7.02 -13.55
C GLN A 475 -19.58 6.73 -14.68
N ARG A 476 -19.96 7.79 -15.42
CA ARG A 476 -20.91 7.66 -16.52
C ARG A 476 -20.33 6.79 -17.64
N ASP A 477 -21.06 5.74 -18.02
CA ASP A 477 -20.66 4.75 -19.03
C ASP A 477 -19.29 4.08 -18.74
N GLY A 478 -18.88 4.03 -17.47
CA GLY A 478 -17.56 3.51 -17.06
C GLY A 478 -16.39 4.39 -17.49
N ASN A 479 -16.63 5.64 -17.89
CA ASN A 479 -15.57 6.57 -18.26
C ASN A 479 -14.95 7.17 -16.98
N PRO A 480 -13.65 6.93 -16.70
CA PRO A 480 -13.00 7.40 -15.49
C PRO A 480 -12.93 8.92 -15.38
N PHE A 481 -13.02 9.64 -16.51
CA PHE A 481 -13.03 11.10 -16.54
C PHE A 481 -14.41 11.70 -16.28
N MET A 482 -15.49 10.94 -16.48
CA MET A 482 -16.87 11.39 -16.25
C MET A 482 -17.41 10.91 -14.90
N GLY A 483 -16.63 11.14 -13.85
CA GLY A 483 -17.03 10.88 -12.47
C GLY A 483 -17.87 12.00 -11.87
N THR A 484 -18.98 11.62 -11.25
CA THR A 484 -19.72 12.43 -10.29
C THR A 484 -19.39 11.92 -8.90
N MET A 485 -18.74 12.78 -8.12
CA MET A 485 -18.40 12.54 -6.73
C MET A 485 -19.47 13.16 -5.83
N THR A 486 -19.96 12.40 -4.87
CA THR A 486 -20.96 12.84 -3.91
C THR A 486 -20.44 12.61 -2.50
N TYR A 487 -20.55 13.62 -1.65
CA TYR A 487 -20.07 13.54 -0.26
C TYR A 487 -21.18 13.92 0.73
N GLN A 488 -21.35 13.12 1.77
CA GLN A 488 -22.32 13.33 2.86
C GLN A 488 -21.65 13.10 4.21
N THR A 489 -22.18 13.76 5.24
CA THR A 489 -21.71 13.67 6.63
C THR A 489 -22.86 13.44 7.60
N SER A 490 -22.61 12.71 8.68
CA SER A 490 -23.51 12.65 9.84
C SER A 490 -23.29 13.77 10.84
N ASP A 491 -22.16 14.46 10.75
CA ASP A 491 -21.78 15.48 11.73
C ASP A 491 -22.58 16.76 11.49
N GLU A 492 -22.97 17.46 12.56
CA GLU A 492 -23.79 18.68 12.49
C GLU A 492 -23.21 19.71 11.51
N GLU A 493 -21.88 19.86 11.54
CA GLU A 493 -21.08 20.72 10.67
C GLU A 493 -19.70 20.07 10.46
N LYS A 494 -19.18 20.11 9.23
CA LYS A 494 -17.90 19.50 8.85
C LYS A 494 -17.12 20.35 7.88
N GLY A 495 -15.89 20.70 8.24
CA GLY A 495 -14.90 21.23 7.30
C GLY A 495 -14.31 20.13 6.42
N TYR A 496 -14.20 20.37 5.11
CA TYR A 496 -13.55 19.46 4.17
C TYR A 496 -12.97 20.21 2.95
N SER A 497 -12.08 19.53 2.24
CA SER A 497 -11.67 19.89 0.88
C SER A 497 -11.94 18.73 -0.06
N ALA A 498 -12.08 19.00 -1.34
CA ALA A 498 -12.31 17.99 -2.36
C ALA A 498 -11.46 18.25 -3.60
N THR A 499 -10.82 17.20 -4.11
CA THR A 499 -9.96 17.28 -5.30
C THR A 499 -10.40 16.26 -6.34
N MET A 500 -10.50 16.70 -7.59
CA MET A 500 -10.58 15.83 -8.76
C MET A 500 -9.36 16.05 -9.65
N THR A 501 -8.60 15.01 -9.90
CA THR A 501 -7.48 15.04 -10.85
C THR A 501 -7.82 14.18 -12.06
N LYS A 502 -7.61 14.69 -13.27
CA LYS A 502 -7.87 14.00 -14.54
C LYS A 502 -6.62 14.01 -15.40
N ARG A 503 -6.12 12.82 -15.74
CA ARG A 503 -4.88 12.58 -16.50
C ARG A 503 -5.16 12.07 -17.91
N PHE A 504 -4.84 12.90 -18.89
CA PHE A 504 -4.96 12.67 -20.33
C PHE A 504 -3.57 12.35 -20.91
N GLY A 505 -3.11 11.12 -20.70
CA GLY A 505 -1.73 10.74 -21.03
C GLY A 505 -0.74 11.46 -20.12
N GLU A 506 0.10 12.32 -20.69
CA GLU A 506 1.08 13.14 -19.93
C GLU A 506 0.50 14.45 -19.41
N ARG A 507 -0.78 14.74 -19.69
CA ARG A 507 -1.42 16.02 -19.38
C ARG A 507 -2.41 15.87 -18.26
N GLU A 508 -2.57 16.91 -17.46
CA GLU A 508 -3.44 16.90 -16.29
C GLU A 508 -4.24 18.17 -16.11
N ARG A 509 -5.42 17.97 -15.54
CA ARG A 509 -6.23 19.03 -14.94
C ARG A 509 -6.64 18.64 -13.54
N VAL A 510 -6.49 19.60 -12.63
CA VAL A 510 -6.86 19.48 -11.24
C VAL A 510 -7.96 20.49 -10.94
N PHE A 511 -9.00 20.02 -10.26
CA PHE A 511 -10.12 20.82 -9.79
C PHE A 511 -10.18 20.65 -8.28
N LYS A 512 -10.05 21.74 -7.53
CA LYS A 512 -10.08 21.71 -6.06
C LYS A 512 -11.18 22.61 -5.53
N ILE A 513 -11.94 22.08 -4.58
CA ILE A 513 -12.77 22.82 -3.65
C ILE A 513 -12.04 22.79 -2.31
N ILE A 514 -11.81 23.96 -1.72
CA ILE A 514 -10.97 24.11 -0.54
C ILE A 514 -11.77 24.79 0.55
N ASN A 515 -11.60 24.33 1.80
CA ASN A 515 -12.24 24.89 3.00
C ASN A 515 -13.78 24.98 2.87
N ALA A 516 -14.41 23.99 2.26
CA ALA A 516 -15.87 23.92 2.20
C ALA A 516 -16.43 23.39 3.52
N THR A 517 -17.69 23.75 3.80
CA THR A 517 -18.45 23.24 4.93
C THR A 517 -19.58 22.36 4.43
N LEU A 518 -19.82 21.23 5.09
CA LEU A 518 -20.98 20.36 4.87
C LEU A 518 -21.73 20.17 6.19
N PHE A 519 -23.05 20.04 6.15
CA PHE A 519 -23.90 19.89 7.33
C PHE A 519 -24.63 18.55 7.31
N GLU A 520 -25.08 18.09 8.47
CA GLU A 520 -25.88 16.86 8.59
C GLU A 520 -27.13 16.96 7.67
N GLY A 521 -27.35 15.92 6.87
CA GLY A 521 -28.49 15.83 5.95
C GLY A 521 -28.29 16.54 4.60
N ASP A 522 -27.27 17.41 4.48
CA ASP A 522 -26.88 18.02 3.21
C ASP A 522 -26.00 17.06 2.39
N ARG A 523 -25.87 17.37 1.10
CA ARG A 523 -25.07 16.59 0.16
C ARG A 523 -24.32 17.49 -0.81
N ALA A 524 -23.02 17.30 -0.89
CA ALA A 524 -22.19 17.92 -1.92
C ALA A 524 -22.15 17.03 -3.16
N ILE A 525 -22.42 17.59 -4.34
CA ILE A 525 -22.29 16.89 -5.63
C ILE A 525 -21.28 17.64 -6.49
N ILE A 526 -20.20 16.95 -6.85
CA ILE A 526 -19.02 17.52 -7.50
C ILE A 526 -18.75 16.74 -8.79
N ASN A 527 -18.77 17.40 -9.93
CA ASN A 527 -18.41 16.78 -11.21
C ASN A 527 -17.80 17.82 -12.17
N THR A 528 -17.65 17.46 -13.45
CA THR A 528 -17.27 18.42 -14.48
C THR A 528 -18.22 18.39 -15.66
N THR A 529 -18.20 19.44 -16.47
CA THR A 529 -18.80 19.42 -17.81
C THR A 529 -18.19 18.33 -18.69
N GLU A 530 -18.89 17.97 -19.76
CA GLU A 530 -18.49 16.87 -20.67
C GLU A 530 -17.17 17.13 -21.41
N ASP A 531 -16.80 18.39 -21.56
CA ASP A 531 -15.52 18.82 -22.14
C ASP A 531 -14.36 18.82 -21.13
N TYR A 532 -14.64 18.50 -19.85
CA TYR A 532 -13.71 18.51 -18.73
C TYR A 532 -13.01 19.87 -18.53
N CYS A 533 -13.66 20.97 -18.93
CA CYS A 533 -13.11 22.32 -18.79
C CYS A 533 -13.68 23.07 -17.59
N LYS A 534 -14.84 22.65 -17.06
CA LYS A 534 -15.52 23.37 -15.99
C LYS A 534 -15.85 22.44 -14.84
N LEU A 535 -15.58 22.89 -13.62
CA LEU A 535 -16.10 22.31 -12.39
C LEU A 535 -17.60 22.59 -12.32
N VAL A 536 -18.39 21.58 -11.96
CA VAL A 536 -19.79 21.78 -11.60
C VAL A 536 -19.93 21.36 -10.14
N PHE A 537 -20.36 22.29 -9.31
CA PHE A 537 -20.56 22.07 -7.89
C PHE A 537 -22.01 22.38 -7.52
N GLN A 538 -22.69 21.39 -6.98
CA GLN A 538 -24.06 21.52 -6.51
C GLN A 538 -24.11 21.31 -5.00
N ASN A 539 -24.72 22.28 -4.32
CA ASN A 539 -25.13 22.16 -2.93
C ASN A 539 -26.53 21.56 -2.90
N ASP A 540 -26.65 20.25 -2.69
CA ASP A 540 -27.93 19.56 -2.52
C ASP A 540 -28.27 19.49 -1.03
N GLY A 541 -28.49 20.67 -0.46
CA GLY A 541 -28.65 20.90 0.97
C GLY A 541 -29.41 22.19 1.27
N ASP A 542 -29.83 22.34 2.53
CA ASP A 542 -30.66 23.46 2.98
C ASP A 542 -29.84 24.67 3.48
N HIS A 543 -28.53 24.51 3.66
CA HIS A 543 -27.65 25.54 4.19
C HIS A 543 -26.93 26.31 3.09
N SER A 544 -26.48 27.53 3.40
CA SER A 544 -25.56 28.29 2.56
C SER A 544 -24.19 28.29 3.19
N PHE A 545 -23.14 28.20 2.38
CA PHE A 545 -21.76 28.25 2.85
C PHE A 545 -20.85 28.89 1.79
N ALA A 546 -19.60 29.13 2.18
CA ALA A 546 -18.57 29.61 1.29
C ALA A 546 -17.48 28.55 1.14
N PHE A 547 -16.79 28.59 0.01
CA PHE A 547 -15.62 27.75 -0.26
C PHE A 547 -14.66 28.48 -1.19
N ASP A 548 -13.44 27.99 -1.28
CA ASP A 548 -12.44 28.45 -2.22
C ASP A 548 -12.30 27.43 -3.36
N VAL A 549 -11.88 27.88 -4.53
CA VAL A 549 -11.62 27.01 -5.69
C VAL A 549 -10.21 27.23 -6.19
N CYS A 550 -9.56 26.13 -6.59
CA CYS A 550 -8.24 26.15 -7.20
C CYS A 550 -8.22 25.23 -8.43
N PHE A 551 -7.72 25.76 -9.54
CA PHE A 551 -7.48 25.01 -10.77
C PHE A 551 -5.98 24.91 -11.01
N GLN A 552 -5.49 23.72 -11.31
CA GLN A 552 -4.09 23.49 -11.65
C GLN A 552 -4.01 22.67 -12.93
N GLY A 553 -2.94 22.87 -13.70
CA GLY A 553 -2.71 22.10 -14.92
C GLY A 553 -1.27 22.21 -15.37
N ASN A 554 -0.79 21.16 -16.03
CA ASN A 554 0.59 21.11 -16.54
C ASN A 554 0.71 21.52 -18.01
N VAL A 555 -0.35 22.11 -18.58
CA VAL A 555 -0.36 22.52 -19.98
C VAL A 555 -0.41 24.04 -20.11
N LEU A 556 0.48 24.58 -20.93
CA LEU A 556 0.64 26.01 -21.17
C LEU A 556 0.61 26.32 -22.65
N SER A 557 0.14 27.49 -23.05
CA SER A 557 0.42 28.01 -24.39
C SER A 557 1.91 28.34 -24.55
N ALA A 558 2.40 28.33 -25.78
CA ALA A 558 3.76 28.81 -26.08
C ALA A 558 3.99 30.25 -25.60
N GLU A 559 2.98 31.12 -25.69
CA GLU A 559 3.05 32.50 -25.21
C GLU A 559 3.18 32.58 -23.68
N ALA A 560 2.37 31.80 -22.95
CA ALA A 560 2.46 31.71 -21.50
C ALA A 560 3.83 31.18 -21.06
N TRP A 561 4.33 30.13 -21.71
CA TRP A 561 5.66 29.57 -21.42
C TRP A 561 6.79 30.57 -21.68
N GLU A 562 6.77 31.28 -22.81
CA GLU A 562 7.75 32.33 -23.12
C GLU A 562 7.70 33.49 -22.11
N ARG A 563 6.50 33.89 -21.68
CA ARG A 563 6.31 34.92 -20.65
C ARG A 563 6.86 34.48 -19.29
N LEU A 564 6.67 33.22 -18.92
CA LEU A 564 7.18 32.62 -17.68
C LEU A 564 8.68 32.31 -17.76
N ASN A 565 9.26 32.22 -18.96
CA ASN A 565 10.70 32.07 -19.19
C ASN A 565 11.35 30.93 -18.36
N GLY A 566 10.63 29.83 -18.16
CA GLY A 566 11.10 28.66 -17.43
C GLY A 566 11.25 28.81 -15.92
N THR A 567 10.58 29.77 -15.28
CA THR A 567 10.71 30.01 -13.83
C THR A 567 9.69 29.28 -12.96
N LEU A 568 8.99 28.28 -13.50
CA LEU A 568 8.00 27.53 -12.72
C LEU A 568 8.70 26.63 -11.69
N THR A 569 8.26 26.72 -10.44
CA THR A 569 8.62 25.81 -9.35
C THR A 569 7.44 24.98 -8.86
N ASP A 570 6.25 25.23 -9.41
CA ASP A 570 4.99 24.59 -9.07
C ASP A 570 4.10 24.58 -10.33
N LEU A 571 2.97 23.86 -10.26
CA LEU A 571 2.01 23.86 -11.36
C LEU A 571 1.37 25.25 -11.51
N PRO A 572 1.21 25.73 -12.76
CA PRO A 572 0.37 26.88 -13.06
C PRO A 572 -0.98 26.77 -12.37
N THR A 573 -1.35 27.81 -11.62
CA THR A 573 -2.50 27.76 -10.72
C THR A 573 -3.38 28.99 -10.88
N CYS A 574 -4.71 28.80 -10.84
CA CYS A 574 -5.72 29.87 -10.86
C CYS A 574 -6.71 29.64 -9.71
N GLU A 575 -6.93 30.66 -8.88
CA GLU A 575 -7.70 30.56 -7.64
C GLU A 575 -8.75 31.64 -7.50
N ALA A 576 -9.84 31.31 -6.79
CA ALA A 576 -10.78 32.29 -6.27
C ALA A 576 -11.25 31.89 -4.88
N PHE A 577 -11.47 32.89 -4.03
CA PHE A 577 -11.73 32.71 -2.61
C PHE A 577 -13.11 33.23 -2.22
N GLY A 578 -13.72 32.61 -1.21
CA GLY A 578 -14.99 33.05 -0.63
C GLY A 578 -16.17 33.00 -1.60
N ILE A 579 -16.23 31.97 -2.46
CA ILE A 579 -17.37 31.74 -3.35
C ILE A 579 -18.54 31.27 -2.50
N GLU A 580 -19.61 32.07 -2.46
CA GLU A 580 -20.85 31.73 -1.74
C GLU A 580 -21.80 30.90 -2.62
N ILE A 581 -22.26 29.78 -2.07
CA ILE A 581 -23.29 28.93 -2.67
C ILE A 581 -24.52 28.85 -1.75
N GLY A 582 -25.69 29.07 -2.34
CA GLY A 582 -26.97 29.00 -1.66
C GLY A 582 -27.52 27.57 -1.59
N PRO A 583 -28.66 27.37 -0.90
CA PRO A 583 -29.31 26.07 -0.79
C PRO A 583 -29.83 25.61 -2.16
N HIS A 584 -29.65 24.33 -2.48
CA HIS A 584 -30.09 23.71 -3.75
C HIS A 584 -29.54 24.42 -5.01
N GLU A 585 -28.44 25.16 -4.89
CA GLU A 585 -27.82 25.90 -5.99
C GLU A 585 -26.78 25.03 -6.70
N THR A 586 -26.71 25.18 -8.03
CA THR A 586 -25.63 24.64 -8.87
C THR A 586 -24.78 25.77 -9.41
N LEU A 587 -23.45 25.66 -9.24
CA LEU A 587 -22.46 26.54 -9.81
C LEU A 587 -21.65 25.82 -10.89
N THR A 588 -21.40 26.52 -11.99
CA THR A 588 -20.40 26.10 -12.99
C THR A 588 -19.20 27.04 -12.91
N ILE A 589 -18.03 26.51 -12.56
CA ILE A 589 -16.84 27.27 -12.19
C ILE A 589 -15.67 26.86 -13.06
N TYR A 590 -14.94 27.82 -13.63
CA TYR A 590 -13.84 27.52 -14.55
C TYR A 590 -12.86 28.68 -14.70
N PRO A 591 -11.58 28.43 -14.99
CA PRO A 591 -10.64 29.49 -15.35
C PRO A 591 -10.97 30.03 -16.74
N SER A 592 -10.76 31.32 -16.96
CA SER A 592 -10.96 31.97 -18.26
C SER A 592 -10.04 31.44 -19.36
N ASP A 593 -8.85 30.93 -18.99
CA ASP A 593 -7.91 30.28 -19.90
C ASP A 593 -7.14 29.14 -19.22
N TRP A 594 -7.38 27.90 -19.66
CA TRP A 594 -6.63 26.72 -19.20
C TRP A 594 -5.19 26.67 -19.70
N LEU A 595 -4.85 27.42 -20.74
CA LEU A 595 -3.49 27.48 -21.31
C LEU A 595 -2.63 28.59 -20.68
N ASP A 596 -3.20 29.42 -19.82
CA ASP A 596 -2.48 30.44 -19.07
C ASP A 596 -3.10 30.68 -17.68
N LEU A 597 -3.12 29.64 -16.84
CA LEU A 597 -3.72 29.71 -15.51
C LEU A 597 -3.15 30.84 -14.63
N GLU A 598 -1.86 31.15 -14.76
CA GLU A 598 -1.17 32.23 -14.02
C GLU A 598 -1.69 33.64 -14.36
N SER A 599 -2.38 33.80 -15.49
CA SER A 599 -3.01 35.08 -15.89
C SER A 599 -4.52 34.95 -16.09
N ALA A 600 -5.10 33.78 -15.81
CA ALA A 600 -6.52 33.53 -15.90
C ALA A 600 -7.27 34.11 -14.69
N GLU A 601 -8.56 34.35 -14.89
CA GLU A 601 -9.51 34.69 -13.84
C GLU A 601 -10.50 33.55 -13.68
N VAL A 602 -10.92 33.24 -12.45
CA VAL A 602 -11.98 32.26 -12.22
C VAL A 602 -13.34 32.90 -12.55
N ILE A 603 -14.10 32.21 -13.40
CA ILE A 603 -15.47 32.57 -13.78
C ILE A 603 -16.43 31.65 -13.00
N VAL A 604 -17.45 32.24 -12.38
CA VAL A 604 -18.52 31.53 -11.66
C VAL A 604 -19.85 31.83 -12.34
N GLU A 605 -20.47 30.82 -12.93
CA GLU A 605 -21.80 30.89 -13.55
C GLU A 605 -22.83 30.25 -12.62
N ARG A 606 -23.91 30.97 -12.28
CA ARG A 606 -25.02 30.47 -11.46
C ARG A 606 -26.12 29.90 -12.35
N GLU A 607 -26.78 28.83 -11.91
CA GLU A 607 -27.92 28.25 -12.63
C GLU A 607 -29.06 29.29 -12.74
N GLY A 608 -29.27 29.82 -13.95
CA GLY A 608 -30.21 30.92 -14.21
C GLY A 608 -29.57 32.19 -14.79
N ASP A 609 -28.24 32.34 -14.74
CA ASP A 609 -27.49 33.44 -15.37
C ASP A 609 -27.26 33.24 -16.88
N GLY A 610 -27.92 32.23 -17.47
CA GLY A 610 -27.99 31.98 -18.91
C GLY A 610 -28.71 33.09 -19.67
N GLY A 611 -28.12 34.29 -19.69
CA GLY A 611 -28.40 35.31 -20.67
C GLY A 611 -28.17 34.73 -22.06
N LEU A 612 -29.25 34.65 -22.84
CA LEU A 612 -29.30 34.45 -24.30
C LEU A 612 -27.93 34.21 -24.95
N ASP A 613 -27.64 32.92 -25.15
CA ASP A 613 -26.47 32.40 -25.87
C ASP A 613 -26.08 33.30 -27.05
N VAL A 614 -24.85 33.80 -27.04
CA VAL A 614 -24.31 34.75 -28.03
C VAL A 614 -24.41 34.16 -29.44
N LEU A 615 -24.37 32.84 -29.58
CA LEU A 615 -24.61 32.13 -30.84
C LEU A 615 -26.07 32.28 -31.30
N TYR A 616 -27.02 32.23 -30.37
CA TYR A 616 -28.45 32.48 -30.61
C TYR A 616 -28.74 33.93 -30.99
N ILE A 617 -28.06 34.90 -30.36
CA ILE A 617 -28.13 36.31 -30.75
C ILE A 617 -27.52 36.51 -32.14
N ALA A 618 -26.37 35.90 -32.43
CA ALA A 618 -25.75 35.95 -33.75
C ALA A 618 -26.63 35.31 -34.83
N LEU A 619 -27.29 34.17 -34.54
CA LEU A 619 -28.26 33.51 -35.41
C LEU A 619 -29.51 34.38 -35.63
N LEU A 620 -30.03 35.03 -34.58
CA LEU A 620 -31.16 35.94 -34.68
C LEU A 620 -30.81 37.18 -35.52
N VAL A 621 -29.63 37.77 -35.33
CA VAL A 621 -29.15 38.91 -36.12
C VAL A 621 -28.94 38.50 -37.57
N ALA A 622 -28.32 37.34 -37.84
CA ALA A 622 -28.14 36.82 -39.19
C ALA A 622 -29.48 36.55 -39.90
N ALA A 623 -30.45 35.96 -39.19
CA ALA A 623 -31.80 35.74 -39.69
C ALA A 623 -32.54 37.06 -39.98
N LEU A 624 -32.37 38.07 -39.13
CA LEU A 624 -32.98 39.40 -39.30
C LEU A 624 -32.37 40.14 -40.51
N VAL A 625 -31.04 40.07 -40.69
CA VAL A 625 -30.35 40.64 -41.86
C VAL A 625 -30.80 39.95 -43.15
N ALA A 626 -30.93 38.62 -43.15
CA ALA A 626 -31.45 37.88 -44.29
C ALA A 626 -32.91 38.26 -44.60
N ALA A 627 -33.77 38.39 -43.59
CA ALA A 627 -35.16 38.82 -43.76
C ALA A 627 -35.26 40.24 -44.34
N VAL A 628 -34.44 41.18 -43.88
CA VAL A 628 -34.36 42.55 -44.42
C VAL A 628 -33.86 42.54 -45.86
N ALA A 629 -32.86 41.73 -46.18
CA ALA A 629 -32.35 41.59 -47.55
C ALA A 629 -33.41 41.03 -48.51
N VAL A 630 -34.18 40.02 -48.07
CA VAL A 630 -35.30 39.44 -48.84
C VAL A 630 -36.42 40.45 -49.03
N LEU A 631 -36.82 41.17 -47.98
CA LEU A 631 -37.85 42.22 -48.06
C LEU A 631 -37.41 43.38 -48.97
N TRP A 632 -36.15 43.78 -48.90
CA TRP A 632 -35.59 44.81 -49.79
C TRP A 632 -35.55 44.33 -51.24
N TYR A 633 -35.13 43.08 -51.51
CA TYR A 633 -35.15 42.49 -52.85
C TYR A 633 -36.58 42.42 -53.42
N LEU A 634 -37.57 42.05 -52.61
CA LEU A 634 -38.98 42.02 -53.03
C LEU A 634 -39.56 43.43 -53.26
N ALA A 635 -39.15 44.42 -52.47
CA ALA A 635 -39.57 45.82 -52.63
C ALA A 635 -38.95 46.48 -53.87
N VAL A 636 -37.66 46.23 -54.14
CA VAL A 636 -36.96 46.76 -55.32
C VAL A 636 -37.36 46.00 -56.59
N GLY A 637 -37.59 44.69 -56.50
CA GLY A 637 -38.08 43.86 -57.60
C GLY A 637 -39.48 44.23 -58.08
N ARG A 638 -40.36 44.73 -57.19
CA ARG A 638 -41.69 45.25 -57.58
C ARG A 638 -41.62 46.62 -58.27
N LYS A 639 -40.58 47.43 -58.04
CA LYS A 639 -40.40 48.71 -58.73
C LYS A 639 -39.94 48.56 -60.18
N LYS A 640 -39.27 47.46 -60.53
CA LYS A 640 -38.79 47.17 -61.91
C LYS A 640 -39.80 46.50 -62.84
N LYS A 641 -41.00 46.16 -62.37
CA LYS A 641 -42.09 45.58 -63.19
C LYS A 641 -43.21 46.59 -63.51
N ARG A 642 -43.00 47.86 -63.21
CA ARG A 642 -44.01 48.93 -63.34
C ARG A 642 -43.43 50.20 -64.00
N ASP A 643 -42.52 49.98 -64.95
CA ASP A 643 -42.16 50.79 -66.12
C ASP A 643 -42.02 49.81 -67.29
#